data_AF-A0A9W7AMU4-F1
#
_entry.id   AF-A0A9W7AMU4-F1
#
_cell.length_a   1.000
_cell.length_b   1.000
_cell.length_c   1.000
_cell.angle_alpha   90.00
_cell.angle_beta   90.00
_cell.angle_gamma   90.00
#
_symmetry.space_group_name_H-M   'P 1'
#
loop_
_entity.id
_entity.type
_entity.pdbx_description
1 polymer ?
#
loop_
_entity_poly.entity_id
_entity_poly.type
_entity_poly.pdbx_seq_one_letter_code
_entity_poly.pdbx_strand_id
1 'polypeptide(L)'
;MGQMNLNQAPNHAPNMYQPAPPAPQSAPQFQAAPPSAQFYQQPPPAPAAPVPSSNPYASNPYAQQAAGPYGGQQQQQGQQGGYAQQQTQGMQQGGGNNSDYMAAVDLSIKVPSQFLRMTVNKIPTSSSLASASKLPMGGLIRPLAPSPSNSDSDGVPVINPSASGIIRCKRCRTYVNPFVAWLENGRRWRCNICGQLNDVPSAYFCHLDEEGKRRDLDQRPELASGVVEYIAPQEYMVRPPQPPCYFFVIDVSGAAARAQSLASIAESIKSNLDHLMSNPRTMVGFLTFDKSVHFYNMKSTLTQPQMLVVSDLKELFIPLPDDLLVNLSDSRPVVDAFLDGLPAMFGKATGSEACLGPALKAAFTVMKNIGGKMCVFQSGLPNLSDGALKHRENPRIMGTPEEFKLLCPGTNWYKDTGVEFSRSQISVELFLFPHQYVDTATLSELPRNTAGSMYTYPSFSPASDSTRFASDLTHALTRRTSFEAVMRVRCTRGMRLSNFYGNFCIRGTDLLALPNATSDTCFAFDLSHDEPMLNTSVLTIQSALLYTSSDGERRIRVHTHALPVTSVLSDVVGSVDTDAVCNLLAKQALDLSLKSGLDTARSRLQQACMDIIKSAKGGNRNVGVYGATNANYPSQQKQANTQQTQETPESLALLPLYTMALQKNIVFRGGTDVHPDERASHMAALRTMWIDDTRHFIYPRMFSLHDMEGSAGTEGGEKIDEDKVCGRNNVVLPELVDLTVDNMKSDGIFLLDNSIDMYLWVGRAADATLLSSLFGVSSLEGVDMAGISLSEGSDLSSRVSNIIKGLRELKGTAAKLTIVREGDSHIEQRFFWHLVEDRASFPGTFNYAEYMSMINSGQMAQPPAGGVGGGMGGGMGQPGMGGPPPPMSMGGGAPPQSMGAPPTMGMGAPPTSSGPPMGGGGMGMGGPPTMGMGAPPTSSGPPMGGMGGPPTSSGPPMGGMSMSSPPPQQQQQHVQQPPPPVQQQQYQQPPPPVQQQAQQPPPPTSAYGAPQQPPPPTSAYGQPPTQAAYGAPPSSMQPPPPTSLQQPPHNPPGYGGMPPPPMSNQY
;
A
#
# COMPACT_ATOMS: atom_id res chain seq x y z
N MET A 1 61.60 20.38 13.06
CA MET A 1 61.81 21.79 13.48
C MET A 1 60.47 22.49 13.38
N GLY A 2 59.97 23.20 14.39
CA GLY A 2 60.43 23.36 15.77
C GLY A 2 59.24 23.53 16.73
N GLN A 3 59.45 23.28 18.02
CA GLN A 3 58.44 23.47 19.06
C GLN A 3 58.42 24.93 19.54
N MET A 4 57.26 25.41 19.99
CA MET A 4 57.16 26.16 21.26
C MET A 4 55.74 26.08 21.83
N ASN A 5 55.56 26.56 23.06
CA ASN A 5 54.55 26.07 24.01
C ASN A 5 54.08 27.20 24.96
N LEU A 6 53.10 26.88 25.81
CA LEU A 6 52.67 27.54 27.06
C LEU A 6 51.70 28.73 26.99
N ASN A 7 50.51 28.46 27.53
CA ASN A 7 49.78 29.21 28.57
C ASN A 7 49.70 30.75 28.50
N GLN A 8 48.46 31.26 28.56
CA GLN A 8 47.92 31.79 29.83
C GLN A 8 46.40 32.04 29.80
N ALA A 9 45.78 31.95 30.97
CA ALA A 9 44.44 32.47 31.28
C ALA A 9 44.46 33.01 32.72
N PRO A 10 43.70 34.07 33.01
CA PRO A 10 43.00 34.14 34.29
C PRO A 10 41.55 34.62 34.18
N ASN A 11 40.74 34.26 35.18
CA ASN A 11 39.37 34.77 35.35
C ASN A 11 39.36 36.27 35.65
N HIS A 12 38.28 36.97 35.27
CA HIS A 12 37.59 37.90 36.18
C HIS A 12 36.16 38.23 35.70
N ALA A 13 35.20 38.12 36.62
CA ALA A 13 33.95 38.88 36.64
C ALA A 13 33.93 39.69 37.95
N PRO A 14 33.19 40.82 38.04
CA PRO A 14 31.84 40.73 38.64
C PRO A 14 30.82 41.80 38.15
N ASN A 15 29.66 41.83 38.83
CA ASN A 15 28.54 42.78 38.79
C ASN A 15 27.57 42.63 37.61
N MET A 16 26.25 42.40 37.79
CA MET A 16 25.21 43.01 38.66
C MET A 16 24.84 44.46 38.29
N TYR A 17 23.68 44.63 37.63
CA TYR A 17 22.76 45.76 37.88
C TYR A 17 21.35 45.53 37.29
N GLN A 18 20.32 45.80 38.10
CA GLN A 18 18.89 45.99 37.78
C GLN A 18 18.24 46.72 38.98
N PRO A 19 17.05 47.34 38.86
CA PRO A 19 16.54 48.17 37.77
C PRO A 19 16.08 49.56 38.31
N ALA A 20 15.52 50.44 37.47
CA ALA A 20 14.90 51.71 37.89
C ALA A 20 13.60 52.00 37.09
N PRO A 21 12.50 52.52 37.70
CA PRO A 21 11.18 52.65 37.05
C PRO A 21 10.76 54.16 36.87
N PRO A 22 9.48 54.60 36.65
CA PRO A 22 9.18 55.43 35.47
C PRO A 22 8.44 56.78 35.72
N ALA A 23 8.37 57.65 34.70
CA ALA A 23 7.56 58.89 34.66
C ALA A 23 7.26 59.31 33.17
N PRO A 24 6.40 60.31 32.84
CA PRO A 24 5.12 59.95 32.22
C PRO A 24 4.68 60.70 30.93
N GLN A 25 3.71 60.08 30.24
CA GLN A 25 2.62 60.63 29.39
C GLN A 25 2.78 61.96 28.60
N SER A 26 2.51 61.88 27.28
CA SER A 26 1.54 62.77 26.61
C SER A 26 1.04 62.13 25.28
N ALA A 27 -0.09 62.60 24.75
CA ALA A 27 -0.72 62.13 23.50
C ALA A 27 -1.20 63.34 22.67
N PRO A 28 -1.48 63.18 21.35
CA PRO A 28 -2.90 63.14 20.95
C PRO A 28 -3.29 62.34 19.67
N GLN A 29 -4.51 61.79 19.72
CA GLN A 29 -5.55 61.67 18.66
C GLN A 29 -5.24 61.19 17.21
N PHE A 30 -5.62 59.93 16.95
CA PHE A 30 -6.52 59.43 15.88
C PHE A 30 -6.72 60.18 14.54
N GLN A 31 -6.63 59.39 13.45
CA GLN A 31 -7.68 59.35 12.41
C GLN A 31 -7.83 57.92 11.81
N ALA A 32 -8.84 57.70 10.96
CA ALA A 32 -9.49 56.40 10.76
C ALA A 32 -8.82 55.41 9.77
N ALA A 33 -9.20 54.13 9.89
CA ALA A 33 -8.89 53.03 8.97
C ALA A 33 -10.18 52.48 8.31
N PRO A 34 -10.10 51.87 7.11
CA PRO A 34 -11.27 51.35 6.37
C PRO A 34 -11.85 50.05 6.98
N PRO A 35 -13.14 49.73 6.69
CA PRO A 35 -13.86 48.64 7.35
C PRO A 35 -13.51 47.24 6.83
N SER A 36 -13.56 46.27 7.73
CA SER A 36 -13.39 44.83 7.42
C SER A 36 -14.68 44.18 6.92
N ALA A 37 -14.54 43.17 6.05
CA ALA A 37 -15.66 42.34 5.61
C ALA A 37 -16.18 41.44 6.75
N GLN A 38 -17.50 41.29 6.86
CA GLN A 38 -18.13 40.56 7.96
C GLN A 38 -18.07 39.04 7.75
N PHE A 39 -17.64 38.33 8.79
CA PHE A 39 -17.83 36.88 8.89
C PHE A 39 -19.29 36.54 9.19
N TYR A 40 -19.88 35.61 8.43
CA TYR A 40 -21.15 34.99 8.80
C TYR A 40 -20.96 34.09 10.03
N GLN A 41 -21.52 34.50 11.17
CA GLN A 41 -21.59 33.65 12.36
C GLN A 41 -22.68 32.59 12.18
N GLN A 42 -22.30 31.32 12.26
CA GLN A 42 -23.23 30.21 12.50
C GLN A 42 -23.58 30.19 14.01
N PRO A 43 -24.82 29.84 14.40
CA PRO A 43 -25.18 29.69 15.82
C PRO A 43 -24.44 28.49 16.44
N PRO A 44 -24.09 28.55 17.74
CA PRO A 44 -23.34 27.49 18.40
C PRO A 44 -24.18 26.20 18.56
N PRO A 45 -23.58 25.01 18.43
CA PRO A 45 -24.25 23.75 18.74
C PRO A 45 -24.52 23.61 20.24
N ALA A 46 -25.65 23.00 20.60
CA ALA A 46 -25.99 22.70 21.99
C ALA A 46 -25.02 21.65 22.59
N PRO A 47 -24.71 21.72 23.90
CA PRO A 47 -23.79 20.79 24.54
C PRO A 47 -24.37 19.37 24.60
N ALA A 48 -23.64 18.39 24.07
CA ALA A 48 -23.99 16.97 24.18
C ALA A 48 -23.66 16.44 25.59
N ALA A 49 -24.61 15.71 26.19
CA ALA A 49 -24.37 15.00 27.44
C ALA A 49 -23.44 13.78 27.22
N PRO A 50 -22.62 13.38 28.22
CA PRO A 50 -21.69 12.27 28.06
C PRO A 50 -22.41 10.92 28.02
N VAL A 51 -22.05 10.08 27.04
CA VAL A 51 -22.52 8.70 26.92
C VAL A 51 -21.35 7.75 27.23
N PRO A 52 -21.50 6.79 28.17
CA PRO A 52 -20.41 5.93 28.60
C PRO A 52 -20.09 4.81 27.60
N SER A 53 -18.85 4.34 27.62
CA SER A 53 -18.39 3.20 26.82
C SER A 53 -18.98 1.87 27.32
N SER A 54 -19.46 1.03 26.39
CA SER A 54 -19.82 -0.36 26.69
C SER A 54 -19.66 -1.29 25.48
N ASN A 55 -19.49 -2.58 25.80
CA ASN A 55 -18.98 -3.65 24.95
C ASN A 55 -20.11 -4.30 24.09
N PRO A 56 -19.94 -4.53 22.78
CA PRO A 56 -21.01 -5.07 21.93
C PRO A 56 -21.05 -6.61 21.93
N TYR A 57 -21.57 -7.21 23.00
CA TYR A 57 -22.03 -8.61 23.03
C TYR A 57 -23.31 -8.74 23.87
N ALA A 58 -24.13 -9.76 23.56
CA ALA A 58 -25.39 -10.15 24.18
C ALA A 58 -26.67 -9.35 23.80
N SER A 59 -27.58 -10.05 23.12
CA SER A 59 -29.06 -10.03 23.21
C SER A 59 -29.79 -8.82 23.81
N ASN A 60 -30.72 -8.25 23.02
CA ASN A 60 -31.78 -7.37 23.53
C ASN A 60 -33.16 -8.09 23.52
N PRO A 61 -33.80 -8.32 24.68
CA PRO A 61 -35.14 -8.90 24.77
C PRO A 61 -36.21 -7.84 25.10
N TYR A 62 -37.23 -7.68 24.24
CA TYR A 62 -38.56 -7.22 24.68
C TYR A 62 -39.66 -7.64 23.68
N ALA A 63 -40.48 -8.60 24.08
CA ALA A 63 -41.68 -9.03 23.35
C ALA A 63 -42.74 -9.52 24.35
N GLN A 64 -43.82 -8.76 24.50
CA GLN A 64 -45.01 -8.97 25.36
C GLN A 64 -45.86 -7.69 25.24
N GLN A 65 -47.20 -7.63 25.18
CA GLN A 65 -48.33 -8.59 25.15
C GLN A 65 -49.32 -8.12 24.03
N ALA A 66 -50.44 -8.76 23.68
CA ALA A 66 -51.30 -9.74 24.37
C ALA A 66 -51.96 -10.74 23.39
N ALA A 67 -52.80 -11.64 23.92
CA ALA A 67 -53.40 -12.77 23.19
C ALA A 67 -54.95 -12.78 23.22
N GLY A 68 -55.57 -13.49 22.26
CA GLY A 68 -57.02 -13.72 22.18
C GLY A 68 -57.36 -14.75 21.07
N PRO A 69 -58.00 -15.91 21.37
CA PRO A 69 -58.19 -17.00 20.40
C PRO A 69 -59.66 -17.23 19.94
N TYR A 70 -59.85 -18.26 19.09
CA TYR A 70 -61.08 -18.69 18.38
C TYR A 70 -61.54 -17.75 17.23
N GLY A 71 -62.17 -18.24 16.15
CA GLY A 71 -62.40 -19.64 15.73
C GLY A 71 -63.70 -19.81 14.92
N GLY A 72 -63.66 -20.48 13.77
CA GLY A 72 -64.87 -20.81 13.00
C GLY A 72 -64.64 -21.20 11.53
N GLN A 73 -65.31 -22.26 11.07
CA GLN A 73 -65.48 -22.61 9.65
C GLN A 73 -66.88 -22.20 9.20
N GLN A 74 -67.07 -21.84 7.93
CA GLN A 74 -68.25 -22.28 7.15
C GLN A 74 -68.07 -22.07 5.65
N GLN A 75 -68.74 -22.93 4.86
CA GLN A 75 -68.96 -22.79 3.43
C GLN A 75 -70.41 -22.34 3.20
N GLN A 76 -70.69 -21.56 2.14
CA GLN A 76 -71.99 -21.64 1.47
C GLN A 76 -71.94 -21.16 0.01
N GLN A 77 -72.96 -21.53 -0.75
CA GLN A 77 -73.14 -21.27 -2.19
C GLN A 77 -74.39 -20.41 -2.43
N GLY A 78 -74.45 -19.72 -3.58
CA GLY A 78 -75.63 -18.95 -4.04
C GLY A 78 -75.20 -17.69 -4.80
N GLN A 79 -74.94 -17.73 -6.10
CA GLN A 79 -75.86 -17.74 -7.25
C GLN A 79 -76.69 -16.45 -7.48
N GLN A 80 -76.41 -15.84 -8.65
CA GLN A 80 -77.29 -15.09 -9.56
C GLN A 80 -77.82 -13.71 -9.14
N GLY A 81 -77.76 -12.77 -10.09
CA GLY A 81 -78.22 -11.38 -9.95
C GLY A 81 -77.51 -10.42 -10.92
N GLY A 82 -77.67 -10.63 -12.23
CA GLY A 82 -76.92 -9.90 -13.26
C GLY A 82 -77.68 -8.71 -13.88
N TYR A 83 -77.02 -7.55 -13.95
CA TYR A 83 -77.34 -6.46 -14.87
C TYR A 83 -76.05 -5.92 -15.49
N ALA A 84 -76.09 -5.54 -16.76
CA ALA A 84 -74.89 -5.21 -17.55
C ALA A 84 -74.55 -3.71 -17.52
N GLN A 85 -73.26 -3.40 -17.37
CA GLN A 85 -72.65 -2.14 -17.80
C GLN A 85 -71.33 -2.41 -18.53
N GLN A 86 -70.89 -1.42 -19.33
CA GLN A 86 -69.93 -1.62 -20.40
C GLN A 86 -68.48 -1.78 -19.91
N GLN A 87 -67.72 -2.60 -20.62
CA GLN A 87 -66.30 -2.83 -20.35
C GLN A 87 -65.47 -1.56 -20.57
N THR A 88 -64.69 -1.17 -19.58
CA THR A 88 -63.49 -0.34 -19.78
C THR A 88 -62.31 -1.13 -19.21
N GLN A 89 -61.40 -1.61 -20.08
CA GLN A 89 -60.31 -2.48 -19.66
C GLN A 89 -59.20 -1.68 -18.95
N GLY A 90 -59.26 -1.64 -17.62
CA GLY A 90 -58.12 -1.23 -16.80
C GLY A 90 -57.03 -2.31 -16.81
N MET A 91 -56.02 -2.18 -17.68
CA MET A 91 -54.82 -3.03 -17.61
C MET A 91 -54.07 -2.76 -16.31
N GLN A 92 -54.16 -3.68 -15.34
CA GLN A 92 -53.18 -3.76 -14.27
C GLN A 92 -51.83 -4.15 -14.88
N GLN A 93 -50.92 -3.18 -15.00
CA GLN A 93 -49.55 -3.46 -15.44
C GLN A 93 -48.87 -4.36 -14.42
N GLY A 94 -48.44 -5.54 -14.87
CA GLY A 94 -47.77 -6.52 -14.02
C GLY A 94 -46.44 -5.98 -13.48
N GLY A 95 -46.24 -6.08 -12.16
CA GLY A 95 -44.94 -5.83 -11.55
C GLY A 95 -43.95 -6.94 -11.92
N GLY A 96 -43.24 -6.79 -13.04
CA GLY A 96 -42.19 -7.72 -13.45
C GLY A 96 -41.12 -7.87 -12.38
N ASN A 97 -40.72 -9.12 -12.10
CA ASN A 97 -39.78 -9.43 -11.02
C ASN A 97 -38.38 -8.86 -11.28
N ASN A 98 -37.62 -8.67 -10.20
CA ASN A 98 -36.25 -8.15 -10.27
C ASN A 98 -35.25 -9.18 -10.86
N SER A 99 -35.66 -10.44 -11.02
CA SER A 99 -34.90 -11.55 -11.61
C SER A 99 -34.66 -11.37 -13.12
N ASP A 100 -35.71 -11.05 -13.86
CA ASP A 100 -35.78 -11.37 -15.29
C ASP A 100 -34.85 -10.48 -16.13
N TYR A 101 -34.62 -9.25 -15.65
CA TYR A 101 -33.69 -8.27 -16.25
C TYR A 101 -32.21 -8.54 -15.93
N MET A 102 -31.90 -9.34 -14.91
CA MET A 102 -30.51 -9.68 -14.55
C MET A 102 -30.02 -10.97 -15.23
N ALA A 103 -30.89 -11.65 -16.00
CA ALA A 103 -30.54 -12.83 -16.79
C ALA A 103 -29.79 -12.51 -18.11
N ALA A 104 -29.85 -11.25 -18.58
CA ALA A 104 -29.27 -10.79 -19.84
C ALA A 104 -28.09 -9.81 -19.66
N VAL A 105 -27.39 -9.88 -18.53
CA VAL A 105 -26.22 -9.02 -18.26
C VAL A 105 -25.00 -9.55 -19.02
N ASP A 106 -24.37 -8.70 -19.83
CA ASP A 106 -23.14 -9.04 -20.53
C ASP A 106 -21.95 -9.12 -19.56
N LEU A 107 -21.60 -10.33 -19.15
CA LEU A 107 -20.47 -10.60 -18.26
C LEU A 107 -19.11 -10.64 -18.98
N SER A 108 -19.04 -10.42 -20.30
CA SER A 108 -17.77 -10.27 -21.04
C SER A 108 -17.11 -8.91 -20.77
N ILE A 109 -17.90 -7.89 -20.44
CA ILE A 109 -17.42 -6.57 -20.05
C ILE A 109 -16.71 -6.66 -18.69
N LYS A 110 -15.37 -6.70 -18.72
CA LYS A 110 -14.52 -6.75 -17.53
C LYS A 110 -13.90 -5.41 -17.17
N VAL A 111 -13.41 -5.35 -15.94
CA VAL A 111 -12.37 -4.40 -15.54
C VAL A 111 -11.04 -5.12 -15.75
N PRO A 112 -10.05 -4.52 -16.43
CA PRO A 112 -8.72 -5.13 -16.59
C PRO A 112 -8.07 -5.46 -15.25
N SER A 113 -7.35 -6.58 -15.21
CA SER A 113 -6.84 -7.20 -13.98
C SER A 113 -5.90 -6.29 -13.17
N GLN A 114 -5.16 -5.38 -13.84
CA GLN A 114 -4.29 -4.41 -13.15
C GLN A 114 -5.04 -3.36 -12.32
N PHE A 115 -6.34 -3.13 -12.58
CA PHE A 115 -7.15 -2.18 -11.81
C PHE A 115 -7.97 -2.85 -10.69
N LEU A 116 -8.45 -4.07 -10.90
CA LEU A 116 -9.29 -4.83 -9.97
C LEU A 116 -9.09 -6.35 -10.13
N ARG A 117 -8.79 -7.04 -9.02
CA ARG A 117 -8.94 -8.51 -8.89
C ARG A 117 -9.80 -8.85 -7.67
N MET A 118 -10.49 -10.00 -7.73
CA MET A 118 -11.46 -10.47 -6.75
C MET A 118 -11.05 -11.84 -6.23
N THR A 119 -11.21 -12.11 -4.93
CA THR A 119 -10.78 -13.40 -4.34
C THR A 119 -11.59 -14.60 -4.84
N VAL A 120 -12.83 -14.36 -5.30
CA VAL A 120 -13.71 -15.33 -5.95
C VAL A 120 -14.42 -14.66 -7.14
N ASN A 121 -14.47 -15.35 -8.27
CA ASN A 121 -15.09 -14.85 -9.50
C ASN A 121 -16.55 -15.33 -9.69
N LYS A 122 -17.05 -16.22 -8.82
CA LYS A 122 -18.47 -16.56 -8.65
C LYS A 122 -18.89 -16.31 -7.19
N ILE A 123 -19.94 -15.54 -6.98
CA ILE A 123 -20.36 -15.07 -5.65
C ILE A 123 -21.39 -16.03 -5.03
N PRO A 124 -21.25 -16.46 -3.76
CA PRO A 124 -22.25 -17.25 -3.08
C PRO A 124 -23.62 -16.54 -2.99
N THR A 125 -24.70 -17.23 -3.38
CA THR A 125 -26.07 -16.66 -3.35
C THR A 125 -26.61 -16.40 -1.95
N SER A 126 -25.99 -16.95 -0.90
CA SER A 126 -26.43 -16.81 0.48
C SER A 126 -25.26 -16.67 1.45
N SER A 127 -25.53 -16.03 2.60
CA SER A 127 -24.57 -15.92 3.70
C SER A 127 -24.20 -17.29 4.29
N SER A 128 -25.10 -18.27 4.22
CA SER A 128 -24.85 -19.66 4.63
C SER A 128 -23.87 -20.37 3.69
N LEU A 129 -23.98 -20.20 2.37
CA LEU A 129 -23.06 -20.78 1.40
C LEU A 129 -21.67 -20.13 1.50
N ALA A 130 -21.60 -18.81 1.67
CA ALA A 130 -20.35 -18.11 1.96
C ALA A 130 -19.70 -18.65 3.25
N SER A 131 -20.45 -18.74 4.35
CA SER A 131 -19.98 -19.25 5.64
C SER A 131 -19.59 -20.72 5.62
N ALA A 132 -20.16 -21.51 4.71
CA ALA A 132 -19.77 -22.89 4.44
C ALA A 132 -18.44 -22.94 3.66
N SER A 133 -18.24 -22.08 2.65
CA SER A 133 -17.04 -22.08 1.79
C SER A 133 -15.73 -21.75 2.50
N LYS A 134 -15.79 -21.00 3.62
CA LYS A 134 -14.64 -20.50 4.40
C LYS A 134 -13.70 -19.54 3.66
N LEU A 135 -13.92 -19.30 2.37
CA LEU A 135 -13.14 -18.37 1.55
C LEU A 135 -13.35 -16.92 2.01
N PRO A 136 -12.28 -16.11 2.14
CA PRO A 136 -12.41 -14.68 2.41
C PRO A 136 -12.90 -13.97 1.14
N MET A 137 -14.17 -13.56 1.13
CA MET A 137 -14.74 -12.79 0.01
C MET A 137 -14.24 -11.34 0.08
N GLY A 138 -13.70 -10.84 -1.02
CA GLY A 138 -13.15 -9.49 -1.11
C GLY A 138 -12.48 -9.22 -2.44
N GLY A 139 -11.76 -8.12 -2.54
CA GLY A 139 -11.01 -7.76 -3.74
C GLY A 139 -9.95 -6.70 -3.49
N LEU A 140 -9.15 -6.45 -4.51
CA LEU A 140 -8.04 -5.50 -4.49
C LEU A 140 -8.17 -4.51 -5.65
N ILE A 141 -8.07 -3.21 -5.36
CA ILE A 141 -8.22 -2.10 -6.31
C ILE A 141 -6.93 -1.29 -6.36
N ARG A 142 -6.36 -1.13 -7.55
CA ARG A 142 -5.21 -0.25 -7.86
C ARG A 142 -5.65 0.76 -8.92
N PRO A 143 -6.29 1.88 -8.53
CA PRO A 143 -7.19 2.59 -9.45
C PRO A 143 -6.47 3.40 -10.53
N LEU A 144 -5.19 3.70 -10.37
CA LEU A 144 -4.37 4.47 -11.33
C LEU A 144 -3.24 3.62 -11.95
N ALA A 145 -3.41 2.29 -11.96
CA ALA A 145 -2.43 1.37 -12.52
C ALA A 145 -1.95 1.79 -13.93
N PRO A 146 -0.65 1.61 -14.25
CA PRO A 146 -0.09 1.98 -15.55
C PRO A 146 -0.63 1.09 -16.68
N SER A 147 -0.44 1.53 -17.92
CA SER A 147 -0.71 0.69 -19.09
C SER A 147 0.35 -0.42 -19.21
N PRO A 148 -0.02 -1.68 -19.48
CA PRO A 148 0.94 -2.73 -19.82
C PRO A 148 1.78 -2.37 -21.07
N SER A 149 1.20 -1.60 -22.00
CA SER A 149 1.82 -1.19 -23.26
C SER A 149 2.88 -0.08 -23.16
N ASN A 150 3.23 0.40 -21.96
CA ASN A 150 4.11 1.56 -21.73
C ASN A 150 3.71 2.85 -22.48
N SER A 151 2.45 2.96 -22.93
CA SER A 151 1.91 4.16 -23.58
C SER A 151 1.51 5.24 -22.58
N ASP A 152 1.71 6.51 -22.92
CA ASP A 152 1.34 7.67 -22.09
C ASP A 152 -0.16 7.73 -21.75
N SER A 153 -1.00 7.10 -22.58
CA SER A 153 -2.39 6.79 -22.26
C SER A 153 -2.51 5.37 -21.70
N ASP A 154 -3.28 5.23 -20.62
CA ASP A 154 -3.70 3.95 -20.04
C ASP A 154 -4.95 3.36 -20.72
N GLY A 155 -5.30 3.85 -21.91
CA GLY A 155 -6.42 3.37 -22.72
C GLY A 155 -7.80 3.67 -22.14
N VAL A 156 -7.90 4.35 -20.99
CA VAL A 156 -9.16 4.65 -20.32
C VAL A 156 -9.95 5.71 -21.09
N PRO A 157 -11.18 5.43 -21.57
CA PRO A 157 -11.99 6.42 -22.27
C PRO A 157 -12.33 7.61 -21.38
N VAL A 158 -11.94 8.82 -21.81
CA VAL A 158 -12.25 10.08 -21.14
C VAL A 158 -13.53 10.68 -21.71
N ILE A 159 -14.52 10.87 -20.85
CA ILE A 159 -15.87 11.33 -21.16
C ILE A 159 -16.02 12.78 -20.72
N ASN A 160 -16.27 13.68 -21.67
CA ASN A 160 -16.74 15.03 -21.39
C ASN A 160 -18.27 15.00 -21.18
N PRO A 161 -18.82 15.37 -19.99
CA PRO A 161 -20.25 15.26 -19.74
C PRO A 161 -21.06 16.15 -20.69
N SER A 162 -22.09 15.59 -21.31
CA SER A 162 -23.03 16.35 -22.15
C SER A 162 -23.87 17.34 -21.31
N ALA A 163 -24.74 18.12 -21.96
CA ALA A 163 -25.72 18.99 -21.28
C ALA A 163 -26.64 18.27 -20.26
N SER A 164 -26.67 16.93 -20.24
CA SER A 164 -27.30 16.13 -19.19
C SER A 164 -26.58 16.15 -17.83
N GLY A 165 -25.31 16.58 -17.78
CA GLY A 165 -24.40 16.28 -16.69
C GLY A 165 -24.07 14.78 -16.58
N ILE A 166 -23.35 14.40 -15.51
CA ILE A 166 -22.96 13.01 -15.25
C ILE A 166 -24.15 12.22 -14.67
N ILE A 167 -24.61 11.21 -15.40
CA ILE A 167 -25.76 10.38 -15.04
C ILE A 167 -25.44 9.53 -13.81
N ARG A 168 -26.22 9.73 -12.73
CA ARG A 168 -26.11 8.99 -11.46
C ARG A 168 -27.48 8.59 -10.93
N CYS A 169 -27.53 7.46 -10.23
CA CYS A 169 -28.74 6.97 -9.57
C CYS A 169 -29.20 7.95 -8.47
N LYS A 170 -30.47 8.37 -8.48
CA LYS A 170 -30.99 9.39 -7.55
C LYS A 170 -30.96 8.96 -6.07
N ARG A 171 -30.94 7.65 -5.78
CA ARG A 171 -30.77 7.07 -4.43
C ARG A 171 -29.30 6.86 -4.02
N CYS A 172 -28.64 5.83 -4.52
CA CYS A 172 -27.29 5.42 -4.06
C CYS A 172 -26.12 6.23 -4.65
N ARG A 173 -26.37 7.15 -5.60
CA ARG A 173 -25.38 7.98 -6.30
C ARG A 173 -24.30 7.19 -7.08
N THR A 174 -24.53 5.90 -7.33
CA THR A 174 -23.85 5.08 -8.35
C THR A 174 -23.90 5.76 -9.72
N TYR A 175 -22.79 5.75 -10.45
CA TYR A 175 -22.68 6.25 -11.83
C TYR A 175 -23.34 5.28 -12.80
N VAL A 176 -23.89 5.80 -13.90
CA VAL A 176 -24.33 4.94 -15.02
C VAL A 176 -23.17 4.07 -15.49
N ASN A 177 -23.49 2.84 -15.90
CA ASN A 177 -22.55 1.77 -16.19
C ASN A 177 -23.21 0.74 -17.13
N PRO A 178 -22.45 -0.15 -17.79
CA PRO A 178 -23.00 -1.11 -18.77
C PRO A 178 -24.12 -2.01 -18.25
N PHE A 179 -24.14 -2.30 -16.94
CA PHE A 179 -25.03 -3.31 -16.35
C PHE A 179 -26.38 -2.75 -15.86
N VAL A 180 -26.73 -1.50 -16.21
CA VAL A 180 -28.06 -0.93 -15.89
C VAL A 180 -29.14 -1.45 -16.84
N ALA A 181 -30.33 -1.76 -16.32
CA ALA A 181 -31.45 -2.19 -17.16
C ALA A 181 -32.25 -0.99 -17.67
N TRP A 182 -32.38 -0.85 -18.99
CA TRP A 182 -33.19 0.18 -19.65
C TRP A 182 -34.67 -0.21 -19.74
N LEU A 183 -35.55 0.77 -19.62
CA LEU A 183 -37.00 0.57 -19.49
C LEU A 183 -37.76 1.68 -20.24
N GLU A 184 -39.04 1.41 -20.54
CA GLU A 184 -39.96 2.39 -21.16
C GLU A 184 -39.43 2.97 -22.49
N ASN A 185 -38.85 2.12 -23.36
CA ASN A 185 -38.16 2.51 -24.60
C ASN A 185 -37.11 3.61 -24.35
N GLY A 186 -36.21 3.36 -23.39
CA GLY A 186 -35.08 4.23 -23.04
C GLY A 186 -35.43 5.44 -22.18
N ARG A 187 -36.69 5.62 -21.76
CA ARG A 187 -37.13 6.75 -20.91
C ARG A 187 -36.76 6.58 -19.43
N ARG A 188 -36.53 5.34 -18.98
CA ARG A 188 -36.12 5.03 -17.61
C ARG A 188 -34.97 4.02 -17.56
N TRP A 189 -34.27 3.99 -16.43
CA TRP A 189 -33.26 2.98 -16.13
C TRP A 189 -33.32 2.51 -14.67
N ARG A 190 -33.16 1.20 -14.46
CA ARG A 190 -33.01 0.59 -13.14
C ARG A 190 -31.53 0.51 -12.79
N CYS A 191 -31.16 1.11 -11.66
CA CYS A 191 -29.80 1.01 -11.12
C CYS A 191 -29.56 -0.41 -10.59
N ASN A 192 -28.66 -1.14 -11.24
CA ASN A 192 -28.18 -2.47 -10.83
C ASN A 192 -27.74 -2.56 -9.37
N ILE A 193 -27.00 -1.58 -8.86
CA ILE A 193 -26.47 -1.62 -7.49
C ILE A 193 -27.55 -1.55 -6.40
N CYS A 194 -28.72 -0.95 -6.64
CA CYS A 194 -29.74 -0.83 -5.58
C CYS A 194 -31.18 -1.11 -6.00
N GLY A 195 -31.46 -1.42 -7.26
CA GLY A 195 -32.80 -1.64 -7.82
C GLY A 195 -33.66 -0.37 -8.03
N GLN A 196 -33.14 0.82 -7.74
CA GLN A 196 -33.87 2.09 -7.89
C GLN A 196 -34.18 2.39 -9.36
N LEU A 197 -35.44 2.74 -9.66
CA LEU A 197 -35.84 3.32 -10.95
C LEU A 197 -35.48 4.81 -11.02
N ASN A 198 -34.89 5.22 -12.13
CA ASN A 198 -34.47 6.58 -12.42
C ASN A 198 -35.01 6.98 -13.81
N ASP A 199 -35.32 8.26 -13.95
CA ASP A 199 -35.84 8.86 -15.18
C ASP A 199 -34.66 9.37 -16.01
N VAL A 200 -34.70 9.24 -17.34
CA VAL A 200 -33.59 9.62 -18.23
C VAL A 200 -33.71 11.10 -18.63
N PRO A 201 -32.68 11.94 -18.40
CA PRO A 201 -32.69 13.33 -18.86
C PRO A 201 -32.82 13.41 -20.39
N SER A 202 -33.59 14.37 -20.90
CA SER A 202 -33.89 14.47 -22.34
C SER A 202 -32.64 14.57 -23.23
N ALA A 203 -31.57 15.22 -22.75
CA ALA A 203 -30.28 15.32 -23.47
C ALA A 203 -29.44 14.02 -23.45
N TYR A 204 -29.83 13.02 -22.66
CA TYR A 204 -29.22 11.70 -22.59
C TYR A 204 -30.16 10.59 -23.11
N PHE A 205 -31.35 10.95 -23.62
CA PHE A 205 -32.32 10.00 -24.12
C PHE A 205 -31.87 9.37 -25.44
N CYS A 206 -32.06 8.06 -25.56
CA CYS A 206 -31.97 7.33 -26.82
C CYS A 206 -33.01 6.21 -26.79
N HIS A 207 -33.54 5.85 -27.96
CA HIS A 207 -34.45 4.73 -28.13
C HIS A 207 -33.73 3.39 -27.98
N LEU A 208 -34.51 2.35 -27.68
CA LEU A 208 -34.03 0.98 -27.71
C LEU A 208 -34.12 0.36 -29.11
N ASP A 209 -33.32 -0.67 -29.33
CA ASP A 209 -33.44 -1.62 -30.44
C ASP A 209 -34.46 -2.74 -30.10
N GLU A 210 -34.49 -3.81 -30.90
CA GLU A 210 -35.44 -4.92 -30.72
C GLU A 210 -34.98 -5.88 -29.60
N GLU A 211 -33.68 -5.89 -29.32
CA GLU A 211 -32.99 -6.60 -28.25
C GLU A 211 -33.09 -5.90 -26.88
N GLY A 212 -33.59 -4.66 -26.84
CA GLY A 212 -33.74 -3.85 -25.63
C GLY A 212 -32.46 -3.14 -25.16
N LYS A 213 -31.38 -3.15 -25.96
CA LYS A 213 -30.20 -2.31 -25.77
C LYS A 213 -30.47 -0.90 -26.31
N ARG A 214 -29.56 0.04 -26.06
CA ARG A 214 -29.65 1.42 -26.57
C ARG A 214 -28.95 1.52 -27.93
N ARG A 215 -29.58 2.21 -28.88
CA ARG A 215 -29.01 2.46 -30.23
C ARG A 215 -27.74 3.32 -30.25
N ASP A 216 -27.40 3.96 -29.13
CA ASP A 216 -26.15 4.74 -28.97
C ASP A 216 -25.13 4.04 -28.03
N LEU A 217 -25.31 2.76 -27.69
CA LEU A 217 -24.44 2.05 -26.73
C LEU A 217 -22.96 2.07 -27.14
N ASP A 218 -22.64 1.76 -28.40
CA ASP A 218 -21.25 1.74 -28.90
C ASP A 218 -20.63 3.15 -29.00
N GLN A 219 -21.45 4.20 -28.93
CA GLN A 219 -21.03 5.61 -28.92
C GLN A 219 -20.86 6.15 -27.49
N ARG A 220 -21.09 5.31 -26.47
CA ARG A 220 -21.15 5.67 -25.04
C ARG A 220 -20.20 4.77 -24.24
N PRO A 221 -18.93 5.17 -24.02
CA PRO A 221 -18.00 4.37 -23.25
C PRO A 221 -18.53 4.02 -21.84
N GLU A 222 -19.35 4.89 -21.23
CA GLU A 222 -20.02 4.64 -19.94
C GLU A 222 -21.09 3.53 -19.97
N LEU A 223 -21.51 3.09 -21.16
CA LEU A 223 -22.46 2.00 -21.39
C LEU A 223 -21.83 0.74 -22.00
N ALA A 224 -20.59 0.83 -22.52
CA ALA A 224 -19.87 -0.27 -23.15
C ALA A 224 -18.65 -0.77 -22.34
N SER A 225 -17.99 0.09 -21.55
CA SER A 225 -16.74 -0.24 -20.85
C SER A 225 -16.93 -0.47 -19.34
N GLY A 226 -16.18 -1.43 -18.80
CA GLY A 226 -16.04 -1.61 -17.34
C GLY A 226 -15.19 -0.52 -16.68
N VAL A 227 -14.41 0.25 -17.44
CA VAL A 227 -13.53 1.33 -16.95
C VAL A 227 -13.70 2.59 -17.79
N VAL A 228 -14.01 3.71 -17.15
CA VAL A 228 -14.14 5.04 -17.78
C VAL A 228 -13.65 6.14 -16.85
N GLU A 229 -13.35 7.30 -17.42
CA GLU A 229 -12.97 8.51 -16.70
C GLU A 229 -13.85 9.68 -17.14
N TYR A 230 -14.42 10.44 -16.21
CA TYR A 230 -15.20 11.63 -16.54
C TYR A 230 -14.41 12.90 -16.24
N ILE A 231 -14.49 13.91 -17.11
CA ILE A 231 -14.16 15.28 -16.74
C ILE A 231 -15.21 15.75 -15.74
N ALA A 232 -14.79 16.18 -14.54
CA ALA A 232 -15.72 16.48 -13.45
C ALA A 232 -16.25 17.93 -13.57
N PRO A 233 -17.57 18.16 -13.68
CA PRO A 233 -18.13 19.51 -13.71
C PRO A 233 -17.97 20.22 -12.36
N GLN A 234 -18.19 21.53 -12.36
CA GLN A 234 -17.93 22.42 -11.21
C GLN A 234 -18.61 21.99 -9.89
N GLU A 235 -19.74 21.25 -9.94
CA GLU A 235 -20.38 20.68 -8.74
C GLU A 235 -19.52 19.68 -7.94
N TYR A 236 -18.41 19.19 -8.51
CA TYR A 236 -17.43 18.33 -7.83
C TYR A 236 -16.18 19.09 -7.33
N MET A 237 -16.19 20.43 -7.42
CA MET A 237 -15.11 21.32 -7.00
C MET A 237 -15.57 22.19 -5.82
N VAL A 238 -14.94 22.05 -4.65
CA VAL A 238 -15.14 22.99 -3.52
C VAL A 238 -14.26 24.24 -3.64
N ARG A 239 -13.23 24.17 -4.49
CA ARG A 239 -12.29 25.22 -4.85
C ARG A 239 -11.70 24.89 -6.24
N PRO A 240 -11.08 25.85 -6.94
CA PRO A 240 -10.35 25.55 -8.17
C PRO A 240 -9.21 24.54 -7.92
N PRO A 241 -8.93 23.64 -8.87
CA PRO A 241 -7.74 22.79 -8.88
C PRO A 241 -6.45 23.56 -8.54
N GLN A 242 -5.66 23.02 -7.63
CA GLN A 242 -4.40 23.63 -7.17
C GLN A 242 -3.21 23.20 -8.04
N PRO A 243 -2.11 23.98 -8.06
CA PRO A 243 -0.84 23.51 -8.59
C PRO A 243 -0.31 22.32 -7.79
N PRO A 244 0.40 21.35 -8.42
CA PRO A 244 1.21 20.38 -7.71
C PRO A 244 2.23 21.08 -6.79
N CYS A 245 2.33 20.59 -5.56
CA CYS A 245 3.14 21.19 -4.50
C CYS A 245 3.99 20.11 -3.84
N TYR A 246 5.31 20.33 -3.77
CA TYR A 246 6.29 19.41 -3.18
C TYR A 246 7.06 20.15 -2.07
N PHE A 247 7.02 19.62 -0.85
CA PHE A 247 7.67 20.23 0.31
C PHE A 247 8.64 19.25 0.97
N PHE A 248 9.91 19.61 1.03
CA PHE A 248 10.99 18.74 1.51
C PHE A 248 11.35 19.10 2.96
N VAL A 249 11.20 18.14 3.87
CA VAL A 249 11.44 18.27 5.32
C VAL A 249 12.62 17.38 5.70
N ILE A 250 13.79 17.98 5.92
CA ILE A 250 15.08 17.26 5.94
C ILE A 250 15.74 17.33 7.32
N ASP A 251 15.93 16.17 7.96
CA ASP A 251 16.77 16.02 9.16
C ASP A 251 18.21 16.42 8.84
N VAL A 252 18.74 17.42 9.54
CA VAL A 252 20.13 17.89 9.46
C VAL A 252 20.86 17.77 10.80
N SER A 253 20.32 16.97 11.72
CA SER A 253 20.97 16.64 12.98
C SER A 253 22.27 15.85 12.76
N GLY A 254 23.05 15.67 13.83
CA GLY A 254 24.21 14.78 13.80
C GLY A 254 23.87 13.32 13.51
N ALA A 255 22.61 12.89 13.58
CA ALA A 255 22.20 11.59 13.08
C ALA A 255 22.24 11.54 11.54
N ALA A 256 21.73 12.57 10.86
CA ALA A 256 21.81 12.69 9.41
C ALA A 256 23.24 12.91 8.90
N ALA A 257 24.06 13.67 9.63
CA ALA A 257 25.48 13.82 9.32
C ALA A 257 26.24 12.47 9.45
N ARG A 258 25.95 11.67 10.48
CA ARG A 258 26.50 10.30 10.60
C ARG A 258 25.98 9.35 9.51
N ALA A 259 24.75 9.53 9.05
CA ALA A 259 24.17 8.74 7.96
C ALA A 259 24.72 9.11 6.57
N GLN A 260 25.44 10.22 6.44
CA GLN A 260 26.01 10.73 5.18
C GLN A 260 25.00 10.91 4.03
N SER A 261 23.70 10.81 4.30
CA SER A 261 22.61 10.78 3.33
C SER A 261 22.33 12.13 2.68
N LEU A 262 22.70 13.24 3.34
CA LEU A 262 22.45 14.62 2.88
C LEU A 262 22.95 14.90 1.45
N ALA A 263 24.08 14.33 1.05
CA ALA A 263 24.61 14.46 -0.32
C ALA A 263 23.68 13.79 -1.34
N SER A 264 23.37 12.51 -1.13
CA SER A 264 22.46 11.76 -2.00
C SER A 264 21.05 12.37 -2.01
N ILE A 265 20.54 12.86 -0.88
CA ILE A 265 19.25 13.57 -0.78
C ILE A 265 19.26 14.82 -1.68
N ALA A 266 20.28 15.68 -1.54
CA ALA A 266 20.37 16.91 -2.34
C ALA A 266 20.46 16.61 -3.85
N GLU A 267 21.34 15.69 -4.24
CA GLU A 267 21.57 15.28 -5.63
C GLU A 267 20.34 14.61 -6.24
N SER A 268 19.67 13.72 -5.50
CA SER A 268 18.48 13.00 -5.98
C SER A 268 17.24 13.91 -6.06
N ILE A 269 17.12 14.93 -5.22
CA ILE A 269 16.11 15.98 -5.39
C ILE A 269 16.45 16.81 -6.64
N LYS A 270 17.68 17.32 -6.75
CA LYS A 270 18.11 18.23 -7.83
C LYS A 270 17.91 17.64 -9.21
N SER A 271 18.33 16.38 -9.40
CA SER A 271 18.17 15.63 -10.65
C SER A 271 16.72 15.35 -11.04
N ASN A 272 15.77 15.41 -10.09
CA ASN A 272 14.35 15.18 -10.33
C ASN A 272 13.53 16.46 -10.56
N LEU A 273 14.08 17.66 -10.35
CA LEU A 273 13.33 18.92 -10.45
C LEU A 273 12.69 19.14 -11.84
N ASP A 274 13.41 18.80 -12.91
CA ASP A 274 12.92 18.89 -14.29
C ASP A 274 11.87 17.82 -14.64
N HIS A 275 11.77 16.77 -13.84
CA HIS A 275 10.86 15.64 -14.03
C HIS A 275 9.60 15.71 -13.13
N LEU A 276 9.45 16.76 -12.31
CA LEU A 276 8.26 16.96 -11.49
C LEU A 276 7.03 17.30 -12.34
N MET A 277 5.96 16.52 -12.15
CA MET A 277 4.69 16.62 -12.86
C MET A 277 4.16 18.06 -12.96
N SER A 278 3.85 18.50 -14.20
CA SER A 278 3.20 19.78 -14.55
C SER A 278 3.95 21.07 -14.23
N ASN A 279 5.29 21.02 -14.38
CA ASN A 279 6.09 22.18 -14.79
C ASN A 279 5.37 22.91 -15.97
N PRO A 280 5.12 24.24 -15.92
CA PRO A 280 5.72 25.24 -15.04
C PRO A 280 4.90 25.65 -13.81
N ARG A 281 3.77 25.01 -13.48
CA ARG A 281 2.94 25.43 -12.33
C ARG A 281 3.45 24.92 -10.98
N THR A 282 4.40 23.99 -10.98
CA THR A 282 4.86 23.27 -9.79
C THR A 282 5.43 24.20 -8.72
N MET A 283 4.89 24.09 -7.51
CA MET A 283 5.37 24.80 -6.32
C MET A 283 6.33 23.90 -5.53
N VAL A 284 7.44 24.47 -5.07
CA VAL A 284 8.42 23.80 -4.19
C VAL A 284 8.67 24.59 -2.91
N GLY A 285 8.93 23.88 -1.82
CA GLY A 285 9.33 24.47 -0.54
C GLY A 285 10.28 23.55 0.22
N PHE A 286 11.13 24.14 1.05
CA PHE A 286 12.21 23.43 1.74
C PHE A 286 12.29 23.87 3.20
N LEU A 287 12.52 22.90 4.09
CA LEU A 287 12.70 23.09 5.52
C LEU A 287 13.71 22.04 6.02
N THR A 288 14.66 22.47 6.84
CA THR A 288 15.60 21.54 7.51
C THR A 288 15.46 21.67 9.02
N PHE A 289 15.74 20.63 9.79
CA PHE A 289 15.61 20.68 11.26
C PHE A 289 16.69 19.88 12.00
N ASP A 290 17.05 20.36 13.18
CA ASP A 290 17.91 19.68 14.16
C ASP A 290 17.31 19.85 15.59
N LYS A 291 17.96 20.62 16.47
CA LYS A 291 17.35 21.22 17.66
C LYS A 291 16.46 22.44 17.34
N SER A 292 16.50 22.94 16.11
CA SER A 292 15.75 24.13 15.66
C SER A 292 15.14 23.89 14.28
N VAL A 293 14.19 24.75 13.89
CA VAL A 293 13.53 24.70 12.57
C VAL A 293 14.15 25.76 11.67
N HIS A 294 14.64 25.38 10.48
CA HIS A 294 15.26 26.28 9.52
C HIS A 294 14.39 26.39 8.27
N PHE A 295 13.86 27.58 8.05
CA PHE A 295 13.10 27.96 6.86
C PHE A 295 14.04 28.56 5.81
N TYR A 296 13.67 28.48 4.53
CA TYR A 296 14.48 29.02 3.43
C TYR A 296 13.65 29.97 2.56
N ASN A 297 14.07 31.23 2.46
CA ASN A 297 13.57 32.15 1.43
C ASN A 297 14.26 31.81 0.11
N MET A 298 13.47 31.50 -0.92
CA MET A 298 13.96 31.10 -2.24
C MET A 298 13.34 31.95 -3.36
N LYS A 299 12.93 33.20 -3.06
CA LYS A 299 12.46 34.15 -4.08
C LYS A 299 13.40 34.23 -5.29
N SER A 300 12.85 34.18 -6.49
CA SER A 300 13.57 34.23 -7.78
C SER A 300 14.43 35.49 -7.99
N THR A 301 14.21 36.54 -7.19
CA THR A 301 15.04 37.75 -7.14
C THR A 301 16.35 37.59 -6.36
N LEU A 302 16.58 36.45 -5.70
CA LEU A 302 17.80 36.15 -4.96
C LEU A 302 18.81 35.39 -5.85
N THR A 303 20.08 35.40 -5.45
CA THR A 303 21.14 34.57 -6.05
C THR A 303 21.63 33.44 -5.13
N GLN A 304 21.16 33.45 -3.87
CA GLN A 304 21.46 32.48 -2.81
C GLN A 304 20.25 32.42 -1.86
N PRO A 305 19.91 31.25 -1.29
CA PRO A 305 18.81 31.13 -0.34
C PRO A 305 19.11 31.89 0.97
N GLN A 306 18.09 32.43 1.62
CA GLN A 306 18.24 33.01 2.96
C GLN A 306 17.67 32.05 4.00
N MET A 307 18.54 31.52 4.87
CA MET A 307 18.13 30.65 5.98
C MET A 307 17.58 31.49 7.15
N LEU A 308 16.41 31.11 7.66
CA LEU A 308 15.74 31.75 8.78
C LEU A 308 15.51 30.72 9.89
N VAL A 309 16.25 30.86 10.99
CA VAL A 309 16.28 29.90 12.11
C VAL A 309 15.25 30.29 13.16
N VAL A 310 14.33 29.37 13.46
CA VAL A 310 13.37 29.48 14.58
C VAL A 310 13.72 28.41 15.62
N SER A 311 14.29 28.86 16.74
CA SER A 311 14.74 28.01 17.86
C SER A 311 13.72 27.90 18.99
N ASP A 312 12.66 28.73 19.02
CA ASP A 312 11.54 28.51 19.92
C ASP A 312 10.58 27.48 19.32
N LEU A 313 10.54 26.31 19.94
CA LEU A 313 9.71 25.17 19.53
C LEU A 313 8.36 25.11 20.25
N LYS A 314 8.03 26.11 21.09
CA LYS A 314 6.75 26.25 21.79
C LYS A 314 5.88 27.29 21.08
N GLU A 315 6.44 28.46 20.82
CA GLU A 315 5.79 29.56 20.09
C GLU A 315 6.26 29.60 18.63
N LEU A 316 6.20 28.44 17.98
CA LEU A 316 6.64 28.21 16.60
C LEU A 316 5.82 29.06 15.63
N PHE A 317 6.45 30.09 15.05
CA PHE A 317 5.87 30.97 14.05
C PHE A 317 6.48 30.74 12.65
N ILE A 318 5.78 31.22 11.62
CA ILE A 318 6.27 31.21 10.24
C ILE A 318 6.90 32.57 9.94
N PRO A 319 8.22 32.66 9.65
CA PRO A 319 8.92 33.94 9.55
C PRO A 319 8.63 34.70 8.24
N LEU A 320 8.20 34.00 7.19
CA LEU A 320 7.76 34.56 5.91
C LEU A 320 6.45 33.86 5.50
N PRO A 321 5.27 34.50 5.60
CA PRO A 321 4.00 33.84 5.29
C PRO A 321 3.86 33.34 3.85
N ASP A 322 4.37 34.12 2.89
CA ASP A 322 4.10 33.92 1.46
C ASP A 322 5.31 33.36 0.66
N ASP A 323 6.54 33.50 1.16
CA ASP A 323 7.78 33.28 0.39
C ASP A 323 8.42 31.88 0.56
N LEU A 324 7.79 30.99 1.31
CA LEU A 324 8.31 29.65 1.66
C LEU A 324 7.83 28.53 0.72
N LEU A 325 6.90 28.86 -0.18
CA LEU A 325 6.50 28.05 -1.32
C LEU A 325 6.70 28.90 -2.57
N VAL A 326 7.63 28.50 -3.44
CA VAL A 326 8.00 29.25 -4.63
C VAL A 326 7.70 28.45 -5.90
N ASN A 327 7.47 29.14 -7.01
CA ASN A 327 7.36 28.47 -8.31
C ASN A 327 8.73 27.90 -8.69
N LEU A 328 8.79 26.61 -9.03
CA LEU A 328 10.05 25.94 -9.34
C LEU A 328 10.75 26.53 -10.57
N SER A 329 9.99 26.90 -11.60
CA SER A 329 10.51 27.46 -12.85
C SER A 329 11.18 28.81 -12.61
N ASP A 330 10.52 29.70 -11.85
CA ASP A 330 11.02 31.04 -11.56
C ASP A 330 12.23 31.01 -10.61
N SER A 331 12.19 30.14 -9.59
CA SER A 331 13.19 30.09 -8.51
C SER A 331 14.31 29.08 -8.72
N ARG A 332 14.35 28.37 -9.85
CA ARG A 332 15.29 27.26 -10.09
C ARG A 332 16.76 27.55 -9.71
N PRO A 333 17.38 28.68 -10.07
CA PRO A 333 18.79 28.94 -9.74
C PRO A 333 19.05 29.01 -8.22
N VAL A 334 18.06 29.47 -7.44
CA VAL A 334 18.17 29.57 -5.97
C VAL A 334 17.95 28.22 -5.30
N VAL A 335 17.06 27.39 -5.87
CA VAL A 335 16.84 26.00 -5.43
C VAL A 335 18.07 25.13 -5.72
N ASP A 336 18.67 25.25 -6.90
CA ASP A 336 19.91 24.56 -7.24
C ASP A 336 21.06 24.96 -6.28
N ALA A 337 21.24 26.26 -6.04
CA ALA A 337 22.24 26.77 -5.11
C ALA A 337 22.02 26.30 -3.65
N PHE A 338 20.76 26.18 -3.21
CA PHE A 338 20.42 25.60 -1.91
C PHE A 338 20.84 24.12 -1.82
N LEU A 339 20.49 23.32 -2.83
CA LEU A 339 20.78 21.89 -2.84
C LEU A 339 22.30 21.63 -2.91
N ASP A 340 23.04 22.36 -3.74
CA ASP A 340 24.50 22.27 -3.81
C ASP A 340 25.18 22.66 -2.48
N GLY A 341 24.60 23.63 -1.75
CA GLY A 341 25.11 24.06 -0.44
C GLY A 341 24.75 23.13 0.72
N LEU A 342 23.66 22.35 0.64
CA LEU A 342 23.09 21.60 1.76
C LEU A 342 24.09 20.63 2.45
N PRO A 343 24.87 19.81 1.73
CA PRO A 343 25.83 18.90 2.36
C PRO A 343 27.00 19.64 3.00
N ALA A 344 27.40 20.79 2.45
CA ALA A 344 28.48 21.62 3.01
C ALA A 344 28.04 22.35 4.29
N MET A 345 26.78 22.76 4.39
CA MET A 345 26.22 23.41 5.58
C MET A 345 26.12 22.46 6.78
N PHE A 346 25.68 21.21 6.59
CA PHE A 346 25.29 20.33 7.69
C PHE A 346 26.03 18.99 7.76
N GLY A 347 26.84 18.60 6.77
CA GLY A 347 27.56 17.31 6.73
C GLY A 347 28.61 17.07 7.82
N LYS A 348 28.78 18.01 8.76
CA LYS A 348 29.63 17.90 9.97
C LYS A 348 28.86 18.20 11.27
N ALA A 349 27.53 18.19 11.25
CA ALA A 349 26.71 18.43 12.43
C ALA A 349 26.95 17.37 13.51
N THR A 350 26.99 17.79 14.77
CA THR A 350 27.25 16.92 15.93
C THR A 350 26.09 16.85 16.93
N GLY A 351 25.04 17.67 16.74
CA GLY A 351 23.85 17.67 17.59
C GLY A 351 23.16 16.31 17.65
N SER A 352 22.63 15.96 18.81
CA SER A 352 21.87 14.72 19.04
C SER A 352 20.36 14.90 18.90
N GLU A 353 19.92 16.15 18.92
CA GLU A 353 18.53 16.57 18.97
C GLU A 353 17.89 16.62 17.58
N ALA A 354 16.63 16.16 17.48
CA ALA A 354 15.82 16.16 16.26
C ALA A 354 14.36 16.52 16.59
N CYS A 355 13.93 17.73 16.21
CA CYS A 355 12.60 18.29 16.46
C CYS A 355 11.61 18.07 15.30
N LEU A 356 11.45 16.81 14.86
CA LEU A 356 10.57 16.45 13.74
C LEU A 356 9.13 16.96 13.92
N GLY A 357 8.56 16.91 15.13
CA GLY A 357 7.17 17.34 15.36
C GLY A 357 6.94 18.84 15.08
N PRO A 358 7.76 19.75 15.65
CA PRO A 358 7.80 21.15 15.22
C PRO A 358 8.05 21.34 13.72
N ALA A 359 8.99 20.61 13.12
CA ALA A 359 9.26 20.70 11.68
C ALA A 359 8.03 20.35 10.82
N LEU A 360 7.31 19.28 11.20
CA LEU A 360 6.04 18.86 10.58
C LEU A 360 4.94 19.92 10.76
N LYS A 361 4.81 20.53 11.96
CA LYS A 361 3.86 21.62 12.22
C LYS A 361 4.15 22.88 11.40
N ALA A 362 5.43 23.24 11.23
CA ALA A 362 5.86 24.34 10.38
C ALA A 362 5.52 24.08 8.91
N ALA A 363 5.93 22.93 8.37
CA ALA A 363 5.65 22.51 7.00
C ALA A 363 4.15 22.45 6.70
N PHE A 364 3.35 21.87 7.61
CA PHE A 364 1.89 21.88 7.54
C PHE A 364 1.31 23.30 7.47
N THR A 365 1.79 24.21 8.32
CA THR A 365 1.26 25.57 8.38
C THR A 365 1.48 26.34 7.09
N VAL A 366 2.59 26.07 6.38
CA VAL A 366 2.87 26.59 5.04
C VAL A 366 2.01 25.89 3.97
N MET A 367 1.95 24.55 3.97
CA MET A 367 1.28 23.76 2.93
C MET A 367 -0.25 23.78 2.97
N LYS A 368 -0.89 23.92 4.14
CA LYS A 368 -2.33 23.62 4.38
C LYS A 368 -3.33 24.32 3.45
N ASN A 369 -2.95 25.45 2.87
CA ASN A 369 -3.79 26.21 1.95
C ASN A 369 -3.78 25.63 0.52
N ILE A 370 -2.74 24.90 0.13
CA ILE A 370 -2.58 24.29 -1.19
C ILE A 370 -2.79 22.77 -1.12
N GLY A 371 -2.19 22.10 -0.14
CA GLY A 371 -2.06 20.64 -0.09
C GLY A 371 -0.79 20.16 -0.79
N GLY A 372 -0.74 18.89 -1.20
CA GLY A 372 0.34 18.32 -2.01
C GLY A 372 1.15 17.22 -1.31
N LYS A 373 2.41 17.05 -1.73
CA LYS A 373 3.32 15.98 -1.29
C LYS A 373 4.40 16.54 -0.36
N MET A 374 4.39 16.11 0.90
CA MET A 374 5.47 16.36 1.86
C MET A 374 6.44 15.16 1.83
N CYS A 375 7.71 15.41 1.51
CA CYS A 375 8.77 14.39 1.53
C CYS A 375 9.60 14.60 2.81
N VAL A 376 9.51 13.65 3.75
CA VAL A 376 10.17 13.72 5.06
C VAL A 376 11.38 12.80 5.07
N PHE A 377 12.56 13.34 5.35
CA PHE A 377 13.82 12.60 5.45
C PHE A 377 14.28 12.63 6.91
N GLN A 378 14.37 11.47 7.57
CA GLN A 378 14.63 11.33 9.01
C GLN A 378 15.71 10.25 9.24
N SER A 379 16.73 10.56 10.04
CA SER A 379 17.87 9.65 10.29
C SER A 379 17.97 9.21 11.75
N GLY A 380 17.67 10.12 12.70
CA GLY A 380 17.61 9.80 14.13
C GLY A 380 16.22 9.40 14.63
N LEU A 381 16.13 8.98 15.90
CA LEU A 381 14.87 8.92 16.64
C LEU A 381 14.46 10.37 16.99
N PRO A 382 13.27 10.86 16.59
CA PRO A 382 12.79 12.19 16.99
C PRO A 382 12.68 12.29 18.50
N ASN A 383 13.29 13.31 19.11
CA ASN A 383 13.54 13.34 20.56
C ASN A 383 13.31 14.71 21.23
N LEU A 384 12.96 15.75 20.47
CA LEU A 384 12.77 17.12 20.99
C LEU A 384 11.40 17.71 20.68
N SER A 385 10.77 18.29 21.71
CA SER A 385 9.45 18.95 21.69
C SER A 385 8.28 18.01 21.34
N ASP A 386 7.20 18.53 20.75
CA ASP A 386 6.05 17.76 20.26
C ASP A 386 6.49 16.59 19.37
N GLY A 387 5.78 15.46 19.47
CA GLY A 387 6.11 14.25 18.72
C GLY A 387 7.41 13.55 19.16
N ALA A 388 8.14 14.05 20.17
CA ALA A 388 9.32 13.36 20.71
C ALA A 388 8.99 11.93 21.18
N LEU A 389 9.77 10.98 20.69
CA LEU A 389 9.66 9.55 20.99
C LEU A 389 10.70 9.16 22.05
N LYS A 390 10.45 8.03 22.70
CA LYS A 390 11.36 7.44 23.69
C LYS A 390 11.90 6.14 23.13
N HIS A 391 13.18 5.87 23.39
CA HIS A 391 13.78 4.57 23.05
C HIS A 391 13.06 3.46 23.81
N ARG A 392 12.19 2.72 23.11
CA ARG A 392 11.32 1.68 23.68
C ARG A 392 11.62 0.27 23.15
N GLU A 393 12.62 0.14 22.28
CA GLU A 393 13.17 -1.14 21.88
C GLU A 393 13.55 -1.97 23.11
N ASN A 394 13.20 -3.26 23.11
CA ASN A 394 13.46 -4.15 24.23
C ASN A 394 13.60 -5.60 23.72
N PRO A 395 14.83 -6.10 23.53
CA PRO A 395 15.08 -7.48 23.08
C PRO A 395 14.43 -8.56 23.95
N ARG A 396 14.10 -8.28 25.22
CA ARG A 396 13.47 -9.25 26.13
C ARG A 396 12.00 -9.56 25.82
N ILE A 397 11.34 -8.77 24.96
CA ILE A 397 9.95 -9.04 24.52
C ILE A 397 9.85 -9.45 23.05
N MET A 398 10.96 -9.44 22.30
CA MET A 398 11.02 -10.02 20.94
C MET A 398 10.80 -11.53 21.02
N GLY A 399 10.05 -12.11 20.07
CA GLY A 399 9.68 -13.53 20.09
C GLY A 399 8.68 -13.92 21.19
N THR A 400 8.16 -12.97 21.98
CA THR A 400 7.15 -13.21 23.02
C THR A 400 5.76 -12.75 22.59
N PRO A 401 4.68 -13.19 23.26
CA PRO A 401 3.34 -12.64 23.05
C PRO A 401 3.21 -11.12 23.27
N GLU A 402 4.21 -10.46 23.86
CA GLU A 402 4.23 -9.01 24.04
C GLU A 402 4.92 -8.24 22.89
N GLU A 403 5.56 -8.91 21.93
CA GLU A 403 6.35 -8.26 20.86
C GLU A 403 5.53 -7.22 20.08
N PHE A 404 4.24 -7.50 19.83
CA PHE A 404 3.36 -6.59 19.08
C PHE A 404 3.22 -5.19 19.71
N LYS A 405 3.53 -5.04 21.02
CA LYS A 405 3.59 -3.73 21.67
C LYS A 405 4.64 -2.81 21.04
N LEU A 406 5.73 -3.36 20.48
CA LEU A 406 6.75 -2.62 19.72
C LEU A 406 6.23 -2.25 18.31
N LEU A 407 5.46 -3.15 17.69
CA LEU A 407 4.92 -3.00 16.34
C LEU A 407 3.72 -2.02 16.27
N CYS A 408 3.06 -1.79 17.40
CA CYS A 408 2.07 -0.72 17.57
C CYS A 408 2.75 0.64 17.85
N PRO A 409 2.13 1.78 17.46
CA PRO A 409 2.68 3.11 17.71
C PRO A 409 2.76 3.43 19.21
N GLY A 410 3.88 4.03 19.64
CA GLY A 410 4.12 4.45 21.02
C GLY A 410 3.38 5.72 21.45
N THR A 411 2.80 6.47 20.51
CA THR A 411 1.95 7.65 20.76
C THR A 411 0.97 7.87 19.61
N ASN A 412 -0.22 8.40 19.89
CA ASN A 412 -1.20 8.78 18.87
C ASN A 412 -0.81 10.06 18.10
N TRP A 413 0.16 10.84 18.60
CA TRP A 413 0.50 12.17 18.03
C TRP A 413 0.73 12.14 16.51
N TYR A 414 1.46 11.14 16.00
CA TYR A 414 1.75 11.00 14.56
C TYR A 414 0.51 10.62 13.74
N LYS A 415 -0.39 9.82 14.31
CA LYS A 415 -1.68 9.47 13.71
C LYS A 415 -2.62 10.67 13.66
N ASP A 416 -2.75 11.40 14.75
CA ASP A 416 -3.63 12.58 14.84
C ASP A 416 -3.14 13.68 13.89
N THR A 417 -1.81 13.89 13.84
CA THR A 417 -1.14 14.76 12.85
C THR A 417 -1.41 14.30 11.41
N GLY A 418 -1.29 12.99 11.12
CA GLY A 418 -1.62 12.43 9.80
C GLY A 418 -3.09 12.62 9.41
N VAL A 419 -4.03 12.52 10.35
CA VAL A 419 -5.45 12.82 10.13
C VAL A 419 -5.67 14.32 9.85
N GLU A 420 -4.96 15.22 10.52
CA GLU A 420 -5.01 16.66 10.25
C GLU A 420 -4.44 17.00 8.86
N PHE A 421 -3.27 16.45 8.51
CA PHE A 421 -2.64 16.61 7.19
C PHE A 421 -3.56 16.10 6.08
N SER A 422 -4.18 14.95 6.31
CA SER A 422 -5.14 14.35 5.38
C SER A 422 -6.38 15.23 5.16
N ARG A 423 -6.86 15.97 6.18
CA ARG A 423 -7.95 16.95 6.02
C ARG A 423 -7.54 18.10 5.10
N SER A 424 -6.33 18.62 5.25
CA SER A 424 -5.74 19.70 4.45
C SER A 424 -5.14 19.24 3.11
N GLN A 425 -5.44 18.02 2.66
CA GLN A 425 -4.98 17.46 1.38
C GLN A 425 -3.45 17.37 1.25
N ILE A 426 -2.75 17.09 2.35
CA ILE A 426 -1.31 16.83 2.40
C ILE A 426 -1.07 15.33 2.54
N SER A 427 -0.20 14.77 1.69
CA SER A 427 0.31 13.40 1.74
C SER A 427 1.76 13.38 2.22
N VAL A 428 2.16 12.39 3.03
CA VAL A 428 3.54 12.26 3.53
C VAL A 428 4.22 11.04 2.90
N GLU A 429 5.25 11.25 2.10
CA GLU A 429 6.22 10.21 1.74
C GLU A 429 7.36 10.27 2.77
N LEU A 430 7.71 9.14 3.39
CA LEU A 430 8.66 9.07 4.50
C LEU A 430 9.91 8.26 4.13
N PHE A 431 11.08 8.87 4.23
CA PHE A 431 12.39 8.28 3.94
C PHE A 431 13.23 8.20 5.22
N LEU A 432 13.50 6.98 5.70
CA LEU A 432 14.23 6.73 6.95
C LEU A 432 15.66 6.22 6.68
N PHE A 433 16.66 6.80 7.35
CA PHE A 433 18.07 6.40 7.28
C PHE A 433 18.61 5.92 8.65
N PRO A 434 18.02 4.87 9.26
CA PRO A 434 18.34 4.49 10.63
C PRO A 434 19.70 3.79 10.76
N HIS A 435 20.58 4.33 11.61
CA HIS A 435 21.75 3.62 12.14
C HIS A 435 21.50 2.95 13.50
N GLN A 436 20.36 3.27 14.14
CA GLN A 436 19.90 2.77 15.44
C GLN A 436 18.37 2.73 15.41
N TYR A 437 17.71 2.26 16.48
CA TYR A 437 16.25 2.26 16.59
C TYR A 437 15.65 3.68 16.42
N VAL A 438 14.70 3.84 15.50
CA VAL A 438 14.01 5.10 15.17
C VAL A 438 12.49 5.07 15.36
N ASP A 439 11.93 3.93 15.80
CA ASP A 439 10.50 3.76 16.04
C ASP A 439 9.65 3.92 14.76
N THR A 440 10.06 3.18 13.74
CA THR A 440 9.40 3.07 12.42
C THR A 440 7.93 2.70 12.57
N ALA A 441 7.57 1.88 13.57
CA ALA A 441 6.19 1.57 13.92
C ALA A 441 5.35 2.83 14.19
N THR A 442 5.87 3.79 14.96
CA THR A 442 5.15 5.04 15.25
C THR A 442 5.20 6.01 14.07
N LEU A 443 6.35 6.15 13.40
CA LEU A 443 6.50 7.09 12.29
C LEU A 443 5.65 6.69 11.07
N SER A 444 5.40 5.38 10.87
CA SER A 444 4.57 4.86 9.78
C SER A 444 3.11 5.35 9.80
N GLU A 445 2.60 5.86 10.94
CA GLU A 445 1.26 6.44 11.00
C GLU A 445 1.12 7.70 10.12
N LEU A 446 2.21 8.43 9.81
CA LEU A 446 2.16 9.58 8.88
C LEU A 446 1.75 9.15 7.45
N PRO A 447 2.53 8.30 6.72
CA PRO A 447 2.11 7.82 5.40
C PRO A 447 0.80 7.04 5.46
N ARG A 448 0.58 6.22 6.50
CA ARG A 448 -0.64 5.41 6.68
C ARG A 448 -1.92 6.24 6.65
N ASN A 449 -1.99 7.34 7.40
CA ASN A 449 -3.21 8.15 7.49
C ASN A 449 -3.29 9.22 6.38
N THR A 450 -2.21 9.45 5.61
CA THR A 450 -2.13 10.48 4.55
C THR A 450 -2.03 9.91 3.13
N ALA A 451 -2.20 8.59 2.96
CA ALA A 451 -2.10 7.86 1.69
C ALA A 451 -0.73 7.95 0.98
N GLY A 452 0.34 8.19 1.74
CA GLY A 452 1.72 8.17 1.24
C GLY A 452 2.43 6.84 1.51
N SER A 453 3.73 6.80 1.21
CA SER A 453 4.59 5.61 1.27
C SER A 453 5.69 5.77 2.33
N MET A 454 6.37 4.66 2.67
CA MET A 454 7.52 4.66 3.56
C MET A 454 8.66 3.84 2.96
N TYR A 455 9.87 4.39 3.00
CA TYR A 455 11.10 3.82 2.48
C TYR A 455 12.15 3.82 3.59
N THR A 456 12.93 2.74 3.73
CA THR A 456 13.89 2.60 4.84
C THR A 456 15.22 2.08 4.33
N TYR A 457 16.32 2.73 4.74
CA TYR A 457 17.68 2.39 4.35
C TYR A 457 18.54 2.17 5.61
N PRO A 458 18.47 0.98 6.24
CA PRO A 458 19.19 0.70 7.48
C PRO A 458 20.70 0.72 7.25
N SER A 459 21.43 1.46 8.09
CA SER A 459 22.87 1.69 7.96
C SER A 459 23.30 2.15 6.55
N PHE A 460 22.56 3.10 5.97
CA PHE A 460 22.80 3.66 4.63
C PHE A 460 24.28 3.96 4.36
N SER A 461 24.80 3.43 3.25
CA SER A 461 26.12 3.77 2.73
C SER A 461 25.98 4.47 1.38
N PRO A 462 26.55 5.67 1.18
CA PRO A 462 26.55 6.35 -0.12
C PRO A 462 27.15 5.51 -1.27
N ALA A 463 27.98 4.52 -0.98
CA ALA A 463 28.59 3.65 -1.99
C ALA A 463 27.66 2.54 -2.50
N SER A 464 26.74 2.02 -1.67
CA SER A 464 25.88 0.88 -2.01
C SER A 464 24.38 1.20 -2.08
N ASP A 465 23.93 2.24 -1.38
CA ASP A 465 22.50 2.54 -1.19
C ASP A 465 22.04 3.81 -1.90
N SER A 466 22.96 4.65 -2.38
CA SER A 466 22.66 5.89 -3.10
C SER A 466 21.83 5.64 -4.37
N THR A 467 22.20 4.66 -5.20
CA THR A 467 21.44 4.29 -6.41
C THR A 467 20.04 3.78 -6.08
N ARG A 468 19.87 3.01 -5.01
CA ARG A 468 18.55 2.56 -4.54
C ARG A 468 17.70 3.75 -4.11
N PHE A 469 18.22 4.56 -3.19
CA PHE A 469 17.53 5.75 -2.69
C PHE A 469 17.17 6.74 -3.82
N ALA A 470 18.09 6.96 -4.77
CA ALA A 470 17.85 7.82 -5.92
C ALA A 470 16.72 7.28 -6.80
N SER A 471 16.67 5.97 -7.06
CA SER A 471 15.57 5.32 -7.79
C SER A 471 14.25 5.44 -7.04
N ASP A 472 14.25 5.13 -5.74
CA ASP A 472 13.04 5.11 -4.90
C ASP A 472 12.47 6.53 -4.73
N LEU A 473 13.32 7.56 -4.61
CA LEU A 473 12.90 8.97 -4.61
C LEU A 473 12.46 9.44 -6.01
N THR A 474 13.18 9.07 -7.07
CA THR A 474 12.79 9.38 -8.47
C THR A 474 11.39 8.86 -8.75
N HIS A 475 11.12 7.60 -8.43
CA HIS A 475 9.79 7.00 -8.56
C HIS A 475 8.78 7.73 -7.67
N ALA A 476 9.09 7.98 -6.39
CA ALA A 476 8.18 8.69 -5.48
C ALA A 476 7.79 10.10 -5.97
N LEU A 477 8.71 10.84 -6.61
CA LEU A 477 8.49 12.20 -7.11
C LEU A 477 7.83 12.25 -8.50
N THR A 478 8.24 11.39 -9.43
CA THR A 478 7.83 11.45 -10.85
C THR A 478 6.64 10.57 -11.21
N ARG A 479 6.35 9.52 -10.44
CA ARG A 479 5.21 8.63 -10.73
C ARG A 479 3.89 9.41 -10.79
N ARG A 480 3.02 9.00 -11.73
CA ARG A 480 1.70 9.59 -11.97
C ARG A 480 0.94 9.76 -10.65
N THR A 481 0.84 11.02 -10.20
CA THR A 481 0.24 11.41 -8.92
C THR A 481 -0.97 12.29 -9.17
N SER A 482 -2.08 11.91 -8.53
CA SER A 482 -3.37 12.58 -8.52
C SER A 482 -3.62 13.19 -7.15
N PHE A 483 -4.08 14.44 -7.11
CA PHE A 483 -4.17 15.26 -5.89
C PHE A 483 -5.62 15.42 -5.40
N GLU A 484 -5.78 15.73 -4.12
CA GLU A 484 -7.08 15.96 -3.44
C GLU A 484 -8.09 14.83 -3.70
N ALA A 485 -7.62 13.58 -3.70
CA ALA A 485 -8.40 12.45 -4.16
C ALA A 485 -9.29 11.86 -3.06
N VAL A 486 -10.47 11.40 -3.45
CA VAL A 486 -11.38 10.64 -2.57
C VAL A 486 -11.95 9.45 -3.34
N MET A 487 -11.88 8.26 -2.74
CA MET A 487 -12.43 7.03 -3.31
C MET A 487 -13.64 6.54 -2.51
N ARG A 488 -14.66 6.06 -3.22
CA ARG A 488 -15.81 5.37 -2.63
C ARG A 488 -16.19 4.16 -3.47
N VAL A 489 -16.28 3.00 -2.81
CA VAL A 489 -16.67 1.73 -3.44
C VAL A 489 -18.11 1.40 -3.02
N ARG A 490 -18.89 0.84 -3.95
CA ARG A 490 -20.28 0.41 -3.74
C ARG A 490 -20.44 -1.01 -4.26
N CYS A 491 -21.25 -1.82 -3.59
CA CYS A 491 -21.64 -3.16 -4.03
C CYS A 491 -23.17 -3.29 -4.09
N THR A 492 -23.67 -4.31 -4.76
CA THR A 492 -25.12 -4.51 -4.96
C THR A 492 -25.82 -4.82 -3.64
N ARG A 493 -27.05 -4.31 -3.48
CA ARG A 493 -27.90 -4.55 -2.30
C ARG A 493 -27.94 -6.05 -1.94
N GLY A 494 -27.84 -6.32 -0.64
CA GLY A 494 -27.69 -7.67 -0.10
C GLY A 494 -26.23 -8.02 0.19
N MET A 495 -25.28 -7.26 -0.35
CA MET A 495 -23.87 -7.24 0.05
C MET A 495 -23.49 -5.90 0.68
N ARG A 496 -22.44 -5.91 1.51
CA ARG A 496 -21.79 -4.73 2.08
C ARG A 496 -20.26 -4.89 2.03
N LEU A 497 -19.56 -3.76 2.12
CA LEU A 497 -18.13 -3.71 2.35
C LEU A 497 -17.89 -3.62 3.86
N SER A 498 -17.14 -4.55 4.43
CA SER A 498 -16.98 -4.66 5.90
C SER A 498 -15.66 -4.12 6.45
N ASN A 499 -14.58 -4.19 5.67
CA ASN A 499 -13.26 -3.67 6.03
C ASN A 499 -12.56 -3.11 4.78
N PHE A 500 -11.60 -2.21 4.99
CA PHE A 500 -10.66 -1.73 3.96
C PHE A 500 -9.23 -1.83 4.50
N TYR A 501 -8.26 -2.11 3.62
CA TYR A 501 -6.85 -2.26 3.96
C TYR A 501 -5.98 -1.48 2.96
N GLY A 502 -5.01 -0.72 3.46
CA GLY A 502 -4.14 0.17 2.69
C GLY A 502 -3.76 1.41 3.51
N ASN A 503 -3.29 2.46 2.85
CA ASN A 503 -2.97 3.76 3.45
C ASN A 503 -4.02 4.81 3.03
N PHE A 504 -4.83 5.28 3.97
CA PHE A 504 -5.91 6.25 3.77
C PHE A 504 -6.40 6.83 5.11
N CYS A 505 -7.12 7.95 5.07
CA CYS A 505 -7.99 8.37 6.18
C CYS A 505 -9.45 8.10 5.81
N ILE A 506 -10.22 7.41 6.66
CA ILE A 506 -11.68 7.31 6.47
C ILE A 506 -12.32 8.65 6.89
N ARG A 507 -13.18 9.21 6.03
CA ARG A 507 -14.04 10.35 6.35
C ARG A 507 -15.50 9.88 6.37
N GLY A 508 -16.19 10.07 7.49
CA GLY A 508 -17.54 9.52 7.68
C GLY A 508 -17.52 7.99 7.77
N THR A 509 -18.40 7.32 7.03
CA THR A 509 -18.60 5.86 7.08
C THR A 509 -17.72 5.06 6.11
N ASP A 510 -17.58 5.54 4.86
CA ASP A 510 -17.15 4.73 3.72
C ASP A 510 -16.51 5.57 2.59
N LEU A 511 -16.05 6.80 2.89
CA LEU A 511 -15.26 7.62 1.98
C LEU A 511 -13.78 7.54 2.37
N LEU A 512 -12.95 6.99 1.50
CA LEU A 512 -11.50 6.95 1.68
C LEU A 512 -10.92 8.26 1.17
N ALA A 513 -10.28 9.04 2.04
CA ALA A 513 -9.55 10.25 1.67
C ALA A 513 -8.09 9.91 1.38
N LEU A 514 -7.66 10.32 0.19
CA LEU A 514 -6.38 10.02 -0.43
C LEU A 514 -5.75 11.35 -0.87
N PRO A 515 -5.13 12.11 0.05
CA PRO A 515 -4.56 13.43 -0.24
C PRO A 515 -3.76 13.49 -1.54
N ASN A 516 -2.92 12.47 -1.75
CA ASN A 516 -2.44 12.03 -3.05
C ASN A 516 -2.94 10.60 -3.30
N ALA A 517 -3.09 10.23 -4.57
CA ALA A 517 -3.24 8.86 -5.05
C ALA A 517 -2.30 8.65 -6.24
N THR A 518 -1.59 7.53 -6.28
CA THR A 518 -0.50 7.24 -7.23
C THR A 518 -0.79 6.01 -8.10
N SER A 519 0.04 5.76 -9.11
CA SER A 519 0.06 4.53 -9.92
C SER A 519 0.13 3.22 -9.11
N ASP A 520 0.67 3.27 -7.90
CA ASP A 520 0.98 2.11 -7.07
C ASP A 520 0.03 2.01 -5.86
N THR A 521 -0.85 3.01 -5.71
CA THR A 521 -1.84 3.07 -4.63
C THR A 521 -2.80 1.89 -4.75
N CYS A 522 -2.65 0.89 -3.88
CA CYS A 522 -3.50 -0.29 -3.82
C CYS A 522 -4.27 -0.37 -2.50
N PHE A 523 -5.54 -0.78 -2.59
CA PHE A 523 -6.40 -1.09 -1.44
C PHE A 523 -6.98 -2.49 -1.57
N ALA A 524 -7.09 -3.22 -0.47
CA ALA A 524 -7.94 -4.40 -0.38
C ALA A 524 -9.23 -4.10 0.41
N PHE A 525 -10.28 -4.86 0.17
CA PHE A 525 -11.54 -4.75 0.91
C PHE A 525 -12.16 -6.12 1.22
N ASP A 526 -12.80 -6.23 2.39
CA ASP A 526 -13.68 -7.37 2.70
C ASP A 526 -15.09 -7.12 2.15
N LEU A 527 -15.67 -8.15 1.57
CA LEU A 527 -17.05 -8.18 1.07
C LEU A 527 -17.86 -9.19 1.90
N SER A 528 -19.01 -8.80 2.43
CA SER A 528 -19.88 -9.72 3.20
C SER A 528 -21.36 -9.57 2.84
N HIS A 529 -22.13 -10.64 3.02
CA HIS A 529 -23.60 -10.59 2.91
C HIS A 529 -24.19 -9.71 4.01
N ASP A 530 -25.09 -8.82 3.61
CA ASP A 530 -25.91 -7.96 4.45
C ASP A 530 -27.34 -8.52 4.58
N GLU A 531 -27.87 -9.11 3.51
CA GLU A 531 -29.12 -9.88 3.50
C GLU A 531 -28.82 -11.39 3.43
N PRO A 532 -29.62 -12.29 4.05
CA PRO A 532 -29.31 -13.73 4.11
C PRO A 532 -29.17 -14.43 2.76
N MET A 533 -29.85 -13.92 1.72
CA MET A 533 -29.86 -14.44 0.36
C MET A 533 -29.97 -13.29 -0.64
N LEU A 534 -29.24 -13.38 -1.74
CA LEU A 534 -29.24 -12.40 -2.82
C LEU A 534 -30.42 -12.65 -3.77
N ASN A 535 -31.17 -11.59 -4.08
CA ASN A 535 -32.30 -11.62 -5.02
C ASN A 535 -31.88 -11.15 -6.43
N THR A 536 -30.71 -11.62 -6.88
CA THR A 536 -30.07 -11.27 -8.16
C THR A 536 -29.14 -12.39 -8.62
N SER A 537 -29.06 -12.62 -9.93
CA SER A 537 -28.09 -13.50 -10.60
C SER A 537 -26.69 -12.88 -10.75
N VAL A 538 -26.55 -11.57 -10.51
CA VAL A 538 -25.30 -10.82 -10.70
C VAL A 538 -25.05 -9.87 -9.52
N LEU A 539 -23.82 -9.89 -9.00
CA LEU A 539 -23.27 -8.84 -8.14
C LEU A 539 -22.52 -7.83 -9.03
N THR A 540 -22.90 -6.55 -8.96
CA THR A 540 -22.03 -5.47 -9.42
C THR A 540 -21.29 -4.80 -8.24
N ILE A 541 -20.00 -4.54 -8.43
CA ILE A 541 -19.18 -3.64 -7.61
C ILE A 541 -18.79 -2.42 -8.46
N GLN A 542 -18.85 -1.21 -7.90
CA GLN A 542 -18.39 0.03 -8.54
C GLN A 542 -17.48 0.83 -7.60
N SER A 543 -16.23 1.04 -7.99
CA SER A 543 -15.31 1.99 -7.35
C SER A 543 -15.27 3.30 -8.13
N ALA A 544 -15.40 4.44 -7.46
CA ALA A 544 -15.21 5.75 -8.06
C ALA A 544 -14.16 6.56 -7.28
N LEU A 545 -13.13 7.03 -7.99
CA LEU A 545 -12.07 7.91 -7.51
C LEU A 545 -12.28 9.30 -8.12
N LEU A 546 -12.66 10.29 -7.29
CA LEU A 546 -12.71 11.70 -7.68
C LEU A 546 -11.39 12.35 -7.28
N TYR A 547 -10.69 12.98 -8.22
CA TYR A 547 -9.35 13.55 -7.99
C TYR A 547 -9.06 14.77 -8.89
N THR A 548 -7.96 15.47 -8.59
CA THR A 548 -7.36 16.52 -9.41
C THR A 548 -6.13 15.92 -10.10
N SER A 549 -6.11 15.88 -11.43
CA SER A 549 -4.91 15.49 -12.20
C SER A 549 -3.76 16.48 -11.97
N SER A 550 -2.53 16.07 -12.25
CA SER A 550 -1.37 16.97 -12.28
C SER A 550 -1.61 18.20 -13.17
N ASP A 551 -2.30 18.00 -14.29
CA ASP A 551 -2.65 19.01 -15.29
C ASP A 551 -3.74 19.98 -14.79
N GLY A 552 -4.29 19.72 -13.60
CA GLY A 552 -5.26 20.60 -12.94
C GLY A 552 -6.69 20.41 -13.45
N GLU A 553 -6.98 19.33 -14.17
CA GLU A 553 -8.35 18.91 -14.43
C GLU A 553 -8.89 18.12 -13.24
N ARG A 554 -10.09 18.44 -12.75
CA ARG A 554 -10.81 17.57 -11.83
C ARG A 554 -11.42 16.43 -12.65
N ARG A 555 -11.11 15.17 -12.31
CA ARG A 555 -11.57 13.97 -13.02
C ARG A 555 -12.20 12.95 -12.05
N ILE A 556 -13.03 12.06 -12.60
CA ILE A 556 -13.66 10.95 -11.87
C ILE A 556 -13.39 9.64 -12.62
N ARG A 557 -12.47 8.83 -12.12
CA ARG A 557 -12.24 7.48 -12.64
C ARG A 557 -13.23 6.50 -12.01
N VAL A 558 -13.90 5.70 -12.84
CA VAL A 558 -14.92 4.73 -12.42
C VAL A 558 -14.58 3.36 -12.98
N HIS A 559 -14.48 2.37 -12.09
CA HIS A 559 -14.46 0.95 -12.44
C HIS A 559 -15.78 0.34 -12.02
N THR A 560 -16.44 -0.38 -12.92
CA THR A 560 -17.65 -1.15 -12.63
C THR A 560 -17.45 -2.58 -13.10
N HIS A 561 -17.59 -3.54 -12.19
CA HIS A 561 -17.30 -4.95 -12.43
C HIS A 561 -18.50 -5.82 -12.05
N ALA A 562 -18.88 -6.75 -12.93
CA ALA A 562 -19.99 -7.67 -12.74
C ALA A 562 -19.52 -9.12 -12.56
N LEU A 563 -20.04 -9.77 -11.51
CA LEU A 563 -19.74 -11.15 -11.13
C LEU A 563 -21.03 -11.98 -11.10
N PRO A 564 -21.06 -13.19 -11.67
CA PRO A 564 -22.19 -14.10 -11.52
C PRO A 564 -22.37 -14.56 -10.07
N VAL A 565 -23.62 -14.78 -9.68
CA VAL A 565 -24.02 -15.35 -8.39
C VAL A 565 -24.37 -16.83 -8.58
N THR A 566 -23.93 -17.69 -7.67
CA THR A 566 -24.12 -19.15 -7.73
C THR A 566 -24.64 -19.71 -6.40
N SER A 567 -25.46 -20.77 -6.48
CA SER A 567 -25.91 -21.57 -5.33
C SER A 567 -25.01 -22.80 -5.07
N VAL A 568 -24.02 -23.04 -5.92
CA VAL A 568 -23.19 -24.25 -5.93
C VAL A 568 -21.81 -23.97 -5.32
N LEU A 569 -21.36 -24.78 -4.36
CA LEU A 569 -20.09 -24.56 -3.66
C LEU A 569 -18.86 -24.82 -4.53
N SER A 570 -18.87 -25.89 -5.34
CA SER A 570 -17.76 -26.22 -6.26
C SER A 570 -17.53 -25.13 -7.31
N ASP A 571 -18.59 -24.42 -7.71
CA ASP A 571 -18.53 -23.25 -8.57
C ASP A 571 -17.73 -22.09 -7.93
N VAL A 572 -17.99 -21.80 -6.66
CA VAL A 572 -17.25 -20.76 -5.90
C VAL A 572 -15.78 -21.15 -5.79
N VAL A 573 -15.51 -22.40 -5.39
CA VAL A 573 -14.16 -22.96 -5.23
C VAL A 573 -13.38 -22.95 -6.55
N GLY A 574 -14.00 -23.38 -7.66
CA GLY A 574 -13.42 -23.34 -9.01
C GLY A 574 -13.29 -21.93 -9.60
N SER A 575 -13.67 -20.89 -8.85
CA SER A 575 -13.56 -19.48 -9.25
C SER A 575 -12.55 -18.68 -8.41
N VAL A 576 -11.84 -19.34 -7.50
CA VAL A 576 -10.89 -18.73 -6.57
C VAL A 576 -9.67 -18.18 -7.29
N ASP A 577 -9.29 -16.97 -6.90
CA ASP A 577 -8.02 -16.33 -7.22
C ASP A 577 -7.08 -16.50 -6.01
N THR A 578 -6.18 -17.49 -6.04
CA THR A 578 -5.34 -17.81 -4.87
C THR A 578 -4.37 -16.68 -4.52
N ASP A 579 -3.82 -15.94 -5.49
CA ASP A 579 -2.97 -14.78 -5.19
C ASP A 579 -3.75 -13.69 -4.44
N ALA A 580 -4.96 -13.36 -4.91
CA ALA A 580 -5.82 -12.38 -4.27
C ALA A 580 -6.29 -12.85 -2.88
N VAL A 581 -6.59 -14.15 -2.70
CA VAL A 581 -6.89 -14.75 -1.40
C VAL A 581 -5.70 -14.61 -0.45
N CYS A 582 -4.48 -14.97 -0.88
CA CYS A 582 -3.28 -14.86 -0.06
C CYS A 582 -2.95 -13.41 0.31
N ASN A 583 -3.13 -12.46 -0.61
CA ASN A 583 -2.94 -11.04 -0.35
C ASN A 583 -3.95 -10.50 0.67
N LEU A 584 -5.25 -10.83 0.52
CA LEU A 584 -6.28 -10.44 1.46
C LEU A 584 -6.07 -11.08 2.85
N LEU A 585 -5.71 -12.36 2.91
CA LEU A 585 -5.35 -13.06 4.15
C LEU A 585 -4.13 -12.43 4.83
N ALA A 586 -3.11 -12.04 4.06
CA ALA A 586 -1.93 -11.35 4.60
C ALA A 586 -2.29 -10.00 5.22
N LYS A 587 -3.13 -9.19 4.54
CA LYS A 587 -3.61 -7.89 5.06
C LYS A 587 -4.56 -8.04 6.26
N GLN A 588 -5.40 -9.08 6.29
CA GLN A 588 -6.20 -9.44 7.47
C GLN A 588 -5.34 -9.88 8.67
N ALA A 589 -4.36 -10.76 8.44
CA ALA A 589 -3.45 -11.25 9.47
C ALA A 589 -2.52 -10.15 10.02
N LEU A 590 -2.13 -9.20 9.18
CA LEU A 590 -1.34 -8.02 9.55
C LEU A 590 -2.12 -7.14 10.55
N ASP A 591 -3.39 -6.92 10.27
CA ASP A 591 -4.27 -6.16 11.14
C ASP A 591 -4.71 -6.93 12.39
N LEU A 592 -4.55 -8.25 12.42
CA LEU A 592 -4.73 -9.11 13.60
C LEU A 592 -3.47 -9.14 14.48
N SER A 593 -2.26 -9.17 13.91
CA SER A 593 -1.02 -9.22 14.68
C SER A 593 -0.83 -7.99 15.57
N LEU A 594 -1.19 -6.80 15.05
CA LEU A 594 -1.21 -5.53 15.79
C LEU A 594 -2.28 -5.46 16.89
N LYS A 595 -3.24 -6.41 16.93
CA LYS A 595 -4.33 -6.46 17.92
C LYS A 595 -4.18 -7.61 18.92
N SER A 596 -3.48 -8.69 18.55
CA SER A 596 -3.49 -9.96 19.31
C SER A 596 -2.21 -10.79 19.19
N GLY A 597 -1.12 -10.23 18.69
CA GLY A 597 0.19 -10.91 18.62
C GLY A 597 0.41 -11.75 17.36
N LEU A 598 1.69 -12.00 17.06
CA LEU A 598 2.13 -12.71 15.85
C LEU A 598 1.69 -14.18 15.84
N ASP A 599 1.72 -14.87 16.99
CA ASP A 599 1.23 -16.25 17.12
C ASP A 599 -0.25 -16.41 16.74
N THR A 600 -1.09 -15.47 17.18
CA THR A 600 -2.52 -15.45 16.85
C THR A 600 -2.73 -15.22 15.35
N ALA A 601 -1.91 -14.39 14.71
CA ALA A 601 -1.94 -14.17 13.28
C ALA A 601 -1.50 -15.43 12.49
N ARG A 602 -0.37 -16.06 12.86
CA ARG A 602 0.10 -17.33 12.27
C ARG A 602 -0.96 -18.44 12.40
N SER A 603 -1.48 -18.63 13.60
CA SER A 603 -2.52 -19.63 13.90
C SER A 603 -3.81 -19.38 13.10
N ARG A 604 -4.19 -18.11 12.89
CA ARG A 604 -5.36 -17.75 12.09
C ARG A 604 -5.16 -18.01 10.60
N LEU A 605 -3.97 -17.76 10.06
CA LEU A 605 -3.61 -18.11 8.67
C LEU A 605 -3.68 -19.63 8.45
N GLN A 606 -3.01 -20.40 9.32
CA GLN A 606 -3.04 -21.86 9.31
C GLN A 606 -4.47 -22.40 9.35
N GLN A 607 -5.29 -21.94 10.32
CA GLN A 607 -6.68 -22.35 10.44
C GLN A 607 -7.52 -21.96 9.22
N ALA A 608 -7.29 -20.78 8.62
CA ALA A 608 -8.02 -20.36 7.41
C ALA A 608 -7.73 -21.29 6.22
N CYS A 609 -6.46 -21.67 6.00
CA CYS A 609 -6.11 -22.66 4.97
C CYS A 609 -6.74 -24.03 5.27
N MET A 610 -6.66 -24.51 6.52
CA MET A 610 -7.29 -25.78 6.92
C MET A 610 -8.81 -25.75 6.68
N ASP A 611 -9.49 -24.68 7.08
CA ASP A 611 -10.93 -24.48 6.91
C ASP A 611 -11.34 -24.45 5.43
N ILE A 612 -10.60 -23.72 4.58
CA ILE A 612 -10.86 -23.60 3.13
C ILE A 612 -10.66 -24.95 2.44
N ILE A 613 -9.51 -25.61 2.63
CA ILE A 613 -9.20 -26.88 1.97
C ILE A 613 -10.16 -27.99 2.43
N LYS A 614 -10.52 -28.02 3.72
CA LYS A 614 -11.51 -28.96 4.28
C LYS A 614 -12.92 -28.71 3.74
N SER A 615 -13.32 -27.45 3.55
CA SER A 615 -14.60 -27.11 2.91
C SER A 615 -14.63 -27.51 1.44
N ALA A 616 -13.58 -27.16 0.68
CA ALA A 616 -13.43 -27.49 -0.73
C ALA A 616 -13.50 -29.01 -0.99
N LYS A 617 -12.74 -29.80 -0.22
CA LYS A 617 -12.77 -31.28 -0.29
C LYS A 617 -14.10 -31.86 0.22
N GLY A 618 -14.66 -31.30 1.29
CA GLY A 618 -15.93 -31.74 1.89
C GLY A 618 -17.20 -31.38 1.10
N GLY A 619 -17.11 -30.53 0.07
CA GLY A 619 -18.25 -29.85 -0.56
C GLY A 619 -19.35 -30.72 -1.15
N ASN A 620 -19.09 -32.02 -1.41
CA ASN A 620 -20.09 -33.00 -1.86
C ASN A 620 -20.84 -33.71 -0.70
N ARG A 621 -20.61 -33.34 0.57
CA ARG A 621 -21.28 -33.94 1.73
C ARG A 621 -21.98 -32.88 2.60
N ASN A 622 -23.30 -32.79 2.42
CA ASN A 622 -24.25 -32.07 3.27
C ASN A 622 -24.16 -30.54 3.33
N VAL A 623 -24.33 -29.85 2.18
CA VAL A 623 -25.00 -28.54 2.18
C VAL A 623 -26.51 -28.80 2.16
N GLY A 624 -27.11 -28.94 3.35
CA GLY A 624 -28.53 -29.29 3.49
C GLY A 624 -29.47 -28.15 3.12
N VAL A 625 -30.05 -28.20 1.92
CA VAL A 625 -31.21 -27.38 1.56
C VAL A 625 -32.42 -27.87 2.37
N TYR A 626 -33.02 -26.97 3.16
CA TYR A 626 -34.25 -27.26 3.90
C TYR A 626 -35.43 -27.43 2.94
N GLY A 627 -36.16 -28.55 3.07
CA GLY A 627 -37.51 -28.69 2.50
C GLY A 627 -37.64 -29.51 1.21
N ALA A 628 -37.35 -30.82 1.26
CA ALA A 628 -37.82 -31.78 0.26
C ALA A 628 -38.19 -33.12 0.91
N THR A 629 -39.46 -33.29 1.27
CA THR A 629 -39.98 -34.55 1.85
C THR A 629 -40.24 -35.60 0.77
N ASN A 630 -39.17 -36.24 0.28
CA ASN A 630 -39.26 -37.44 -0.57
C ASN A 630 -38.51 -38.61 0.07
N ALA A 631 -39.15 -39.21 1.07
CA ALA A 631 -38.70 -40.48 1.64
C ALA A 631 -39.05 -41.64 0.70
N ASN A 632 -38.18 -41.92 -0.28
CA ASN A 632 -38.03 -43.24 -0.93
C ASN A 632 -36.84 -43.27 -1.89
N TYR A 633 -35.63 -43.46 -1.35
CA TYR A 633 -34.52 -44.10 -2.08
C TYR A 633 -33.87 -45.15 -1.16
N PRO A 634 -33.69 -46.40 -1.60
CA PRO A 634 -33.24 -47.49 -0.74
C PRO A 634 -31.76 -47.34 -0.36
N SER A 635 -31.45 -47.62 0.89
CA SER A 635 -30.11 -47.53 1.47
C SER A 635 -29.21 -48.68 0.99
N GLN A 636 -28.51 -48.48 -0.13
CA GLN A 636 -27.41 -49.37 -0.52
C GLN A 636 -26.28 -49.28 0.51
N GLN A 637 -26.05 -50.38 1.22
CA GLN A 637 -24.96 -50.52 2.18
C GLN A 637 -23.63 -50.79 1.46
N LYS A 638 -22.53 -50.35 2.08
CA LYS A 638 -21.17 -50.92 1.95
C LYS A 638 -20.63 -51.08 0.52
N GLN A 639 -19.90 -50.05 0.07
CA GLN A 639 -18.59 -50.30 -0.52
C GLN A 639 -17.50 -49.94 0.49
N ALA A 640 -16.37 -50.66 0.44
CA ALA A 640 -15.37 -50.65 1.48
C ALA A 640 -14.18 -49.74 1.13
N ASN A 641 -13.75 -48.96 2.12
CA ASN A 641 -12.36 -48.66 2.46
C ASN A 641 -11.34 -48.30 1.36
N THR A 642 -11.74 -47.75 0.22
CA THR A 642 -10.88 -46.76 -0.46
C THR A 642 -11.10 -45.41 0.20
N GLN A 643 -10.13 -44.97 0.99
CA GLN A 643 -9.92 -43.55 1.23
C GLN A 643 -9.47 -42.93 -0.10
N GLN A 644 -10.41 -42.64 -0.99
CA GLN A 644 -10.18 -41.67 -2.05
C GLN A 644 -10.03 -40.32 -1.37
N THR A 645 -8.79 -39.99 -1.01
CA THR A 645 -8.38 -38.67 -0.56
C THR A 645 -8.74 -37.70 -1.67
N GLN A 646 -9.89 -37.02 -1.55
CA GLN A 646 -10.27 -36.03 -2.55
C GLN A 646 -9.14 -35.00 -2.67
N GLU A 647 -8.62 -34.87 -3.89
CA GLU A 647 -7.47 -34.04 -4.17
C GLU A 647 -7.83 -32.57 -3.92
N THR A 648 -6.83 -31.74 -3.69
CA THR A 648 -7.06 -30.30 -3.55
C THR A 648 -7.47 -29.76 -4.91
N PRO A 649 -8.62 -29.05 -5.04
CA PRO A 649 -9.00 -28.45 -6.32
C PRO A 649 -7.90 -27.55 -6.85
N GLU A 650 -7.67 -27.59 -8.17
CA GLU A 650 -6.56 -26.91 -8.86
C GLU A 650 -6.45 -25.42 -8.51
N SER A 651 -7.58 -24.71 -8.44
CA SER A 651 -7.70 -23.30 -8.02
C SER A 651 -7.23 -22.99 -6.59
N LEU A 652 -6.95 -24.02 -5.79
CA LEU A 652 -6.47 -23.97 -4.41
C LEU A 652 -5.15 -24.72 -4.21
N ALA A 653 -4.52 -25.26 -5.26
CA ALA A 653 -3.34 -26.14 -5.14
C ALA A 653 -2.15 -25.44 -4.43
N LEU A 654 -1.93 -24.15 -4.74
CA LEU A 654 -0.85 -23.35 -4.15
C LEU A 654 -1.22 -22.69 -2.81
N LEU A 655 -2.50 -22.67 -2.41
CA LEU A 655 -2.94 -22.00 -1.17
C LEU A 655 -2.23 -22.55 0.09
N PRO A 656 -2.01 -23.87 0.27
CA PRO A 656 -1.22 -24.38 1.40
C PRO A 656 0.22 -23.93 1.39
N LEU A 657 0.88 -23.91 0.21
CA LEU A 657 2.26 -23.49 0.05
C LEU A 657 2.43 -22.02 0.40
N TYR A 658 1.62 -21.15 -0.22
CA TYR A 658 1.64 -19.71 0.04
C TYR A 658 1.23 -19.37 1.48
N THR A 659 0.27 -20.09 2.08
CA THR A 659 -0.09 -19.87 3.50
C THR A 659 1.02 -20.30 4.45
N MET A 660 1.74 -21.39 4.16
CA MET A 660 2.91 -21.79 4.93
C MET A 660 4.06 -20.78 4.79
N ALA A 661 4.36 -20.35 3.56
CA ALA A 661 5.41 -19.38 3.29
C ALA A 661 5.13 -18.02 3.96
N LEU A 662 3.87 -17.55 3.92
CA LEU A 662 3.42 -16.34 4.62
C LEU A 662 3.63 -16.42 6.14
N GLN A 663 3.50 -17.60 6.77
CA GLN A 663 3.82 -17.78 8.20
C GLN A 663 5.32 -17.70 8.51
N LYS A 664 6.18 -17.95 7.52
CA LYS A 664 7.65 -17.87 7.62
C LYS A 664 8.21 -16.50 7.22
N ASN A 665 7.48 -15.75 6.37
CA ASN A 665 7.83 -14.40 5.92
C ASN A 665 8.11 -13.44 7.10
N ILE A 666 9.05 -12.52 6.90
CA ILE A 666 9.56 -11.58 7.89
C ILE A 666 8.48 -10.80 8.69
N VAL A 667 7.30 -10.49 8.12
CA VAL A 667 6.25 -9.80 8.88
C VAL A 667 5.57 -10.68 9.94
N PHE A 668 5.59 -12.01 9.76
CA PHE A 668 4.96 -12.98 10.67
C PHE A 668 5.95 -13.97 11.29
N ARG A 669 7.24 -13.96 10.92
CA ARG A 669 8.30 -14.84 11.45
C ARG A 669 8.40 -14.76 12.98
N GLY A 670 8.49 -15.91 13.65
CA GLY A 670 8.81 -15.97 15.09
C GLY A 670 10.30 -15.77 15.39
N GLY A 671 10.69 -15.93 16.66
CA GLY A 671 12.08 -15.77 17.11
C GLY A 671 12.46 -14.32 17.43
N THR A 672 13.75 -14.10 17.64
CA THR A 672 14.35 -12.82 18.13
C THR A 672 15.15 -12.09 17.04
N ASP A 673 15.19 -12.64 15.83
CA ASP A 673 16.24 -12.34 14.85
C ASP A 673 15.89 -11.16 13.91
N VAL A 674 14.65 -10.68 13.99
CA VAL A 674 14.10 -9.58 13.18
C VAL A 674 13.99 -8.32 14.04
N HIS A 675 14.66 -7.24 13.65
CA HIS A 675 14.60 -5.99 14.41
C HIS A 675 13.20 -5.34 14.31
N PRO A 676 12.64 -4.72 15.37
CA PRO A 676 11.27 -4.20 15.34
C PRO A 676 11.01 -3.15 14.24
N ASP A 677 11.97 -2.27 13.95
CA ASP A 677 11.84 -1.30 12.86
C ASP A 677 11.89 -1.95 11.47
N GLU A 678 12.70 -3.00 11.33
CA GLU A 678 12.76 -3.80 10.09
C GLU A 678 11.41 -4.50 9.86
N ARG A 679 10.86 -5.14 10.90
CA ARG A 679 9.53 -5.76 10.82
C ARG A 679 8.45 -4.72 10.52
N ALA A 680 8.47 -3.57 11.19
CA ALA A 680 7.51 -2.48 10.96
C ALA A 680 7.59 -1.90 9.54
N SER A 681 8.78 -1.81 8.95
CA SER A 681 8.97 -1.40 7.55
C SER A 681 8.31 -2.39 6.58
N HIS A 682 8.60 -3.68 6.73
CA HIS A 682 7.99 -4.75 5.92
C HIS A 682 6.46 -4.83 6.11
N MET A 683 5.97 -4.58 7.32
CA MET A 683 4.53 -4.49 7.64
C MET A 683 3.86 -3.29 6.95
N ALA A 684 4.56 -2.17 6.76
CA ALA A 684 4.06 -1.01 6.01
C ALA A 684 4.06 -1.26 4.49
N ALA A 685 5.10 -1.94 3.96
CA ALA A 685 5.15 -2.34 2.55
C ALA A 685 3.99 -3.30 2.20
N LEU A 686 3.85 -4.42 2.91
CA LEU A 686 2.78 -5.40 2.70
C LEU A 686 1.37 -4.80 2.75
N ARG A 687 1.16 -3.75 3.56
CA ARG A 687 -0.13 -3.04 3.64
C ARG A 687 -0.55 -2.41 2.30
N THR A 688 0.41 -2.04 1.46
CA THR A 688 0.19 -1.32 0.19
C THR A 688 0.58 -2.10 -1.07
N MET A 689 1.35 -3.18 -0.97
CA MET A 689 1.72 -4.05 -2.10
C MET A 689 0.52 -4.47 -2.97
N TRP A 690 0.72 -4.48 -4.28
CA TRP A 690 -0.20 -5.08 -5.24
C TRP A 690 -0.06 -6.62 -5.22
N ILE A 691 -0.85 -7.33 -6.03
CA ILE A 691 -0.92 -8.80 -6.02
C ILE A 691 0.43 -9.40 -6.43
N ASP A 692 1.02 -8.90 -7.51
CA ASP A 692 2.25 -9.47 -8.09
C ASP A 692 3.48 -9.21 -7.19
N ASP A 693 3.55 -8.05 -6.51
CA ASP A 693 4.55 -7.80 -5.46
C ASP A 693 4.36 -8.76 -4.28
N THR A 694 3.10 -8.97 -3.85
CA THR A 694 2.78 -9.80 -2.69
C THR A 694 3.03 -11.28 -2.96
N ARG A 695 2.82 -11.77 -4.19
CA ARG A 695 3.16 -13.13 -4.61
C ARG A 695 4.64 -13.40 -4.35
N HIS A 696 5.51 -12.54 -4.89
CA HIS A 696 6.97 -12.66 -4.74
C HIS A 696 7.47 -12.34 -3.32
N PHE A 697 6.72 -11.57 -2.53
CA PHE A 697 7.02 -11.37 -1.11
C PHE A 697 6.67 -12.60 -0.26
N ILE A 698 5.63 -13.35 -0.62
CA ILE A 698 5.22 -14.58 0.06
C ILE A 698 6.11 -15.75 -0.35
N TYR A 699 6.28 -15.96 -1.66
CA TYR A 699 7.11 -16.99 -2.26
C TYR A 699 8.07 -16.33 -3.26
N PRO A 700 9.32 -16.03 -2.86
CA PRO A 700 10.35 -15.44 -3.71
C PRO A 700 10.60 -16.19 -5.03
N ARG A 701 11.23 -15.53 -5.98
CA ARG A 701 11.79 -16.20 -7.17
C ARG A 701 13.25 -16.52 -6.91
N MET A 702 13.65 -17.78 -7.10
CA MET A 702 15.05 -18.20 -7.11
C MET A 702 15.39 -18.73 -8.49
N PHE A 703 16.50 -18.25 -9.05
CA PHE A 703 16.99 -18.58 -10.38
C PHE A 703 18.38 -19.18 -10.27
N SER A 704 18.65 -20.26 -11.01
CA SER A 704 20.02 -20.76 -11.16
C SER A 704 20.77 -19.95 -12.22
N LEU A 705 22.00 -19.54 -11.92
CA LEU A 705 22.86 -18.76 -12.83
C LEU A 705 24.11 -19.51 -13.30
N HIS A 706 24.50 -20.59 -12.62
CA HIS A 706 25.71 -21.36 -12.92
C HIS A 706 25.54 -22.31 -14.12
N ASP A 707 24.31 -22.73 -14.40
CA ASP A 707 23.90 -23.64 -15.48
C ASP A 707 22.81 -23.02 -16.40
N MET A 708 22.61 -21.70 -16.35
CA MET A 708 21.56 -21.01 -17.09
C MET A 708 21.70 -21.16 -18.62
N GLU A 709 20.58 -21.36 -19.33
CA GLU A 709 20.55 -21.49 -20.79
C GLU A 709 21.25 -20.32 -21.49
N GLY A 710 21.82 -20.56 -22.69
CA GLY A 710 22.44 -19.53 -23.53
C GLY A 710 21.49 -18.38 -23.95
N SER A 711 20.18 -18.61 -23.86
CA SER A 711 19.10 -17.65 -24.05
C SER A 711 18.92 -16.68 -22.87
N ALA A 712 19.16 -17.13 -21.64
CA ALA A 712 18.85 -16.37 -20.43
C ALA A 712 19.71 -15.10 -20.33
N GLY A 713 19.08 -13.99 -19.93
CA GLY A 713 19.70 -12.66 -19.86
C GLY A 713 19.93 -11.97 -21.20
N THR A 714 19.41 -12.53 -22.30
CA THR A 714 19.33 -11.87 -23.61
C THR A 714 17.92 -11.33 -23.87
N GLU A 715 17.75 -10.48 -24.87
CA GLU A 715 16.45 -9.87 -25.23
C GLU A 715 15.54 -10.89 -25.91
N GLY A 716 14.33 -11.05 -25.37
CA GLY A 716 13.33 -11.96 -25.89
C GLY A 716 12.59 -11.41 -27.11
N GLY A 717 12.33 -12.27 -28.10
CA GLY A 717 11.47 -11.93 -29.23
C GLY A 717 10.01 -11.71 -28.81
N GLU A 718 9.23 -11.02 -29.65
CA GLU A 718 7.83 -10.58 -29.41
C GLU A 718 6.78 -11.70 -29.16
N LYS A 719 7.20 -12.95 -28.99
CA LYS A 719 6.33 -14.14 -28.85
C LYS A 719 6.81 -15.11 -27.76
N ILE A 720 7.49 -14.59 -26.74
CA ILE A 720 7.80 -15.35 -25.52
C ILE A 720 6.69 -15.12 -24.50
N ASP A 721 6.45 -16.14 -23.68
CA ASP A 721 5.53 -16.16 -22.55
C ASP A 721 5.87 -15.05 -21.53
N GLU A 722 4.86 -14.28 -21.09
CA GLU A 722 5.07 -13.10 -20.22
C GLU A 722 5.69 -13.47 -18.87
N ASP A 723 5.34 -14.63 -18.31
CA ASP A 723 5.91 -15.15 -17.06
C ASP A 723 7.40 -15.58 -17.20
N LYS A 724 7.94 -15.63 -18.44
CA LYS A 724 9.34 -16.02 -18.73
C LYS A 724 10.27 -14.86 -19.10
N VAL A 725 9.77 -13.62 -19.07
CA VAL A 725 10.55 -12.41 -19.42
C VAL A 725 10.44 -11.33 -18.34
N CYS A 726 11.36 -10.37 -18.35
CA CYS A 726 11.33 -9.23 -17.44
C CYS A 726 11.86 -7.92 -18.06
N GLY A 727 11.45 -6.80 -17.47
CA GLY A 727 11.84 -5.46 -17.92
C GLY A 727 11.25 -5.05 -19.27
N ARG A 728 11.65 -3.87 -19.75
CA ARG A 728 11.15 -3.26 -20.99
C ARG A 728 11.67 -3.94 -22.27
N ASN A 729 12.77 -4.67 -22.16
CA ASN A 729 13.46 -5.33 -23.27
C ASN A 729 13.13 -6.84 -23.33
N ASN A 730 12.07 -7.28 -22.63
CA ASN A 730 11.64 -8.69 -22.55
C ASN A 730 12.80 -9.66 -22.25
N VAL A 731 13.65 -9.32 -21.27
CA VAL A 731 14.86 -10.09 -20.95
C VAL A 731 14.46 -11.49 -20.47
N VAL A 732 14.92 -12.52 -21.18
CA VAL A 732 14.60 -13.93 -20.89
C VAL A 732 15.14 -14.32 -19.52
N LEU A 733 14.26 -14.84 -18.65
CA LEU A 733 14.63 -15.33 -17.33
C LEU A 733 15.21 -16.77 -17.40
N PRO A 734 16.13 -17.14 -16.50
CA PRO A 734 16.45 -18.54 -16.24
C PRO A 734 15.23 -19.30 -15.70
N GLU A 735 15.29 -20.64 -15.68
CA GLU A 735 14.26 -21.43 -15.00
C GLU A 735 14.24 -21.16 -13.48
N LEU A 736 13.04 -21.26 -12.90
CA LEU A 736 12.81 -21.11 -11.47
C LEU A 736 13.22 -22.39 -10.73
N VAL A 737 13.78 -22.22 -9.54
CA VAL A 737 14.22 -23.29 -8.64
C VAL A 737 13.36 -23.27 -7.38
N ASP A 738 12.80 -24.42 -6.98
CA ASP A 738 11.96 -24.51 -5.78
C ASP A 738 12.74 -24.11 -4.52
N LEU A 739 12.05 -23.46 -3.57
CA LEU A 739 12.65 -22.77 -2.43
C LEU A 739 13.01 -23.71 -1.26
N THR A 740 13.91 -24.66 -1.54
CA THR A 740 14.51 -25.61 -0.60
C THR A 740 16.03 -25.70 -0.75
N VAL A 741 16.73 -25.97 0.36
CA VAL A 741 18.18 -26.18 0.41
C VAL A 741 18.62 -27.44 -0.36
N ASP A 742 17.73 -28.42 -0.57
CA ASP A 742 18.03 -29.65 -1.32
C ASP A 742 18.33 -29.37 -2.82
N ASN A 743 17.90 -28.22 -3.34
CA ASN A 743 18.21 -27.75 -4.69
C ASN A 743 19.55 -26.98 -4.78
N MET A 744 20.15 -26.60 -3.64
CA MET A 744 21.39 -25.85 -3.58
C MET A 744 22.63 -26.76 -3.55
N LYS A 745 23.75 -26.26 -4.08
CA LYS A 745 25.02 -26.99 -4.14
C LYS A 745 26.19 -26.03 -3.89
N SER A 746 27.27 -26.52 -3.27
CA SER A 746 28.47 -25.69 -3.00
C SER A 746 29.22 -25.24 -4.26
N ASP A 747 28.94 -25.80 -5.45
CA ASP A 747 29.44 -25.37 -6.75
C ASP A 747 28.48 -24.41 -7.50
N GLY A 748 27.30 -24.14 -6.92
CA GLY A 748 26.25 -23.34 -7.54
C GLY A 748 26.35 -21.83 -7.34
N ILE A 749 25.63 -21.10 -8.19
CA ILE A 749 25.38 -19.66 -8.09
C ILE A 749 23.88 -19.43 -8.34
N PHE A 750 23.22 -18.72 -7.42
CA PHE A 750 21.76 -18.52 -7.41
C PHE A 750 21.38 -17.07 -7.14
N LEU A 751 20.42 -16.54 -7.91
CA LEU A 751 19.84 -15.21 -7.73
C LEU A 751 18.43 -15.34 -7.14
N LEU A 752 18.14 -14.64 -6.04
CA LEU A 752 16.85 -14.64 -5.37
C LEU A 752 16.25 -13.23 -5.33
N ASP A 753 14.97 -13.07 -5.72
CA ASP A 753 14.18 -11.83 -5.66
C ASP A 753 12.95 -12.04 -4.77
N ASN A 754 12.86 -11.30 -3.66
CA ASN A 754 11.77 -11.39 -2.68
C ASN A 754 10.73 -10.26 -2.79
N SER A 755 10.68 -9.57 -3.94
CA SER A 755 10.00 -8.29 -4.20
C SER A 755 10.64 -7.03 -3.61
N ILE A 756 11.29 -7.06 -2.45
CA ILE A 756 11.87 -5.86 -1.79
C ILE A 756 13.39 -5.76 -2.02
N ASP A 757 14.11 -6.87 -1.81
CA ASP A 757 15.55 -7.00 -1.92
C ASP A 757 15.92 -8.19 -2.81
N MET A 758 17.17 -8.21 -3.27
CA MET A 758 17.74 -9.26 -4.11
C MET A 758 19.00 -9.84 -3.46
N TYR A 759 19.19 -11.15 -3.59
CA TYR A 759 20.37 -11.84 -3.06
C TYR A 759 21.04 -12.66 -4.16
N LEU A 760 22.37 -12.61 -4.23
CA LEU A 760 23.17 -13.45 -5.12
C LEU A 760 24.03 -14.38 -4.27
N TRP A 761 23.56 -15.61 -4.05
CA TRP A 761 24.29 -16.63 -3.30
C TRP A 761 25.33 -17.31 -4.19
N VAL A 762 26.53 -17.50 -3.65
CA VAL A 762 27.69 -18.04 -4.33
C VAL A 762 28.34 -19.12 -3.47
N GLY A 763 28.38 -20.34 -3.99
CA GLY A 763 28.98 -21.49 -3.32
C GLY A 763 30.49 -21.40 -3.19
N ARG A 764 31.04 -22.02 -2.13
CA ARG A 764 32.49 -22.00 -1.80
C ARG A 764 33.36 -22.79 -2.79
N ALA A 765 32.73 -23.64 -3.60
CA ALA A 765 33.33 -24.44 -4.67
C ALA A 765 32.83 -24.04 -6.06
N ALA A 766 32.18 -22.86 -6.19
CA ALA A 766 31.76 -22.33 -7.48
C ALA A 766 32.95 -22.15 -8.43
N ASP A 767 32.74 -22.44 -9.70
CA ASP A 767 33.83 -22.48 -10.69
C ASP A 767 34.59 -21.16 -10.81
N ALA A 768 35.92 -21.23 -10.75
CA ALA A 768 36.79 -20.06 -10.78
C ALA A 768 36.69 -19.26 -12.10
N THR A 769 36.32 -19.90 -13.20
CA THR A 769 36.06 -19.25 -14.49
C THR A 769 34.73 -18.49 -14.47
N LEU A 770 33.67 -19.04 -13.88
CA LEU A 770 32.41 -18.33 -13.62
C LEU A 770 32.62 -17.15 -12.67
N LEU A 771 33.35 -17.33 -11.55
CA LEU A 771 33.66 -16.24 -10.62
C LEU A 771 34.47 -15.12 -11.29
N SER A 772 35.49 -15.47 -12.08
CA SER A 772 36.26 -14.48 -12.84
C SER A 772 35.43 -13.79 -13.92
N SER A 773 34.36 -14.43 -14.41
CA SER A 773 33.45 -13.89 -15.42
C SER A 773 32.27 -13.10 -14.81
N LEU A 774 32.01 -13.22 -13.51
CA LEU A 774 30.96 -12.48 -12.79
C LEU A 774 31.51 -11.31 -11.99
N PHE A 775 32.66 -11.49 -11.34
CA PHE A 775 33.20 -10.56 -10.33
C PHE A 775 34.65 -10.13 -10.60
N GLY A 776 35.28 -10.64 -11.68
CA GLY A 776 36.70 -10.36 -11.97
C GLY A 776 37.70 -11.01 -11.02
N VAL A 777 37.27 -11.92 -10.13
CA VAL A 777 38.11 -12.62 -9.14
C VAL A 777 37.93 -14.13 -9.23
N SER A 778 39.00 -14.91 -9.04
CA SER A 778 38.97 -16.37 -9.14
C SER A 778 38.49 -17.10 -7.87
N SER A 779 38.22 -16.36 -6.79
CA SER A 779 37.65 -16.84 -5.52
C SER A 779 37.06 -15.67 -4.75
N LEU A 780 36.06 -15.94 -3.89
CA LEU A 780 35.54 -14.98 -2.92
C LEU A 780 36.18 -15.13 -1.51
N GLU A 781 37.15 -16.04 -1.33
CA GLU A 781 37.89 -16.18 -0.08
C GLU A 781 38.82 -14.96 0.12
N GLY A 782 38.81 -14.37 1.33
CA GLY A 782 39.58 -13.17 1.65
C GLY A 782 39.09 -11.86 1.00
N VAL A 783 38.08 -11.92 0.13
CA VAL A 783 37.45 -10.75 -0.50
C VAL A 783 36.54 -10.02 0.48
N ASP A 784 36.59 -8.68 0.45
CA ASP A 784 35.63 -7.83 1.15
C ASP A 784 34.27 -7.80 0.42
N MET A 785 33.28 -8.44 1.04
CA MET A 785 31.93 -8.56 0.51
C MET A 785 31.16 -7.21 0.51
N ALA A 786 31.67 -6.16 1.15
CA ALA A 786 31.06 -4.83 1.10
C ALA A 786 31.41 -4.05 -0.19
N GLY A 787 32.52 -4.41 -0.86
CA GLY A 787 32.99 -3.75 -2.10
C GLY A 787 32.80 -4.60 -3.37
N ILE A 788 32.40 -5.87 -3.25
CA ILE A 788 32.26 -6.78 -4.39
C ILE A 788 31.03 -6.42 -5.24
N SER A 789 31.19 -6.46 -6.56
CA SER A 789 30.18 -6.04 -7.53
C SER A 789 30.36 -6.80 -8.85
N LEU A 790 29.35 -6.74 -9.74
CA LEU A 790 29.40 -7.41 -11.04
C LEU A 790 30.43 -6.73 -11.96
N SER A 791 31.30 -7.51 -12.59
CA SER A 791 32.40 -7.02 -13.43
C SER A 791 31.93 -6.60 -14.83
N GLU A 792 32.45 -5.50 -15.36
CA GLU A 792 32.15 -5.05 -16.72
C GLU A 792 32.87 -5.90 -17.80
N GLY A 793 32.28 -6.00 -18.99
CA GLY A 793 32.92 -6.58 -20.19
C GLY A 793 32.81 -8.10 -20.39
N SER A 794 32.17 -8.83 -19.47
CA SER A 794 31.89 -10.27 -19.59
C SER A 794 30.46 -10.54 -20.09
N ASP A 795 30.28 -11.55 -20.96
CA ASP A 795 28.95 -12.01 -21.42
C ASP A 795 28.05 -12.42 -20.25
N LEU A 796 28.56 -13.30 -19.37
CA LEU A 796 27.83 -13.81 -18.21
C LEU A 796 27.41 -12.67 -17.26
N SER A 797 28.33 -11.76 -16.95
CA SER A 797 28.04 -10.60 -16.10
C SER A 797 27.02 -9.65 -16.75
N SER A 798 27.12 -9.42 -18.06
CA SER A 798 26.18 -8.59 -18.81
C SER A 798 24.77 -9.18 -18.80
N ARG A 799 24.65 -10.50 -19.02
CA ARG A 799 23.37 -11.23 -19.01
C ARG A 799 22.73 -11.29 -17.62
N VAL A 800 23.53 -11.51 -16.57
CA VAL A 800 23.06 -11.42 -15.18
C VAL A 800 22.65 -9.99 -14.81
N SER A 801 23.39 -8.97 -15.29
CA SER A 801 23.03 -7.57 -15.12
C SER A 801 21.72 -7.20 -15.82
N ASN A 802 21.47 -7.74 -17.02
CA ASN A 802 20.19 -7.58 -17.74
C ASN A 802 19.03 -8.17 -16.95
N ILE A 803 19.17 -9.40 -16.41
CA ILE A 803 18.14 -10.03 -15.56
C ILE A 803 17.84 -9.15 -14.34
N ILE A 804 18.87 -8.71 -13.61
CA ILE A 804 18.71 -7.88 -12.39
C ILE A 804 18.08 -6.52 -12.73
N LYS A 805 18.45 -5.91 -13.87
CA LYS A 805 17.85 -4.67 -14.37
C LYS A 805 16.37 -4.86 -14.72
N GLY A 806 16.03 -5.91 -15.48
CA GLY A 806 14.64 -6.18 -15.86
C GLY A 806 13.74 -6.50 -14.65
N LEU A 807 14.24 -7.26 -13.67
CA LEU A 807 13.53 -7.54 -12.42
C LEU A 807 13.30 -6.30 -11.54
N ARG A 808 14.17 -5.27 -11.63
CA ARG A 808 13.97 -3.95 -10.98
C ARG A 808 12.97 -3.08 -11.75
N GLU A 809 13.05 -3.07 -13.08
CA GLU A 809 12.15 -2.30 -13.95
C GLU A 809 10.66 -2.66 -13.74
N LEU A 810 10.34 -3.93 -13.44
CA LEU A 810 8.97 -4.38 -13.13
C LEU A 810 8.32 -3.64 -11.95
N LYS A 811 9.11 -3.09 -11.02
CA LYS A 811 8.64 -2.50 -9.75
C LYS A 811 8.73 -0.97 -9.71
N GLY A 812 9.54 -0.37 -10.59
CA GLY A 812 9.95 1.04 -10.51
C GLY A 812 10.96 1.33 -9.38
N THR A 813 11.45 0.32 -8.67
CA THR A 813 12.34 0.46 -7.50
C THR A 813 13.61 -0.37 -7.65
N ALA A 814 14.76 0.20 -7.29
CA ALA A 814 16.06 -0.44 -7.47
C ALA A 814 16.44 -1.30 -6.25
N ALA A 815 15.71 -2.41 -6.07
CA ALA A 815 15.94 -3.42 -5.02
C ALA A 815 17.43 -3.72 -4.80
N LYS A 816 17.89 -3.65 -3.53
CA LYS A 816 19.32 -3.81 -3.19
C LYS A 816 19.78 -5.23 -3.53
N LEU A 817 20.89 -5.36 -4.25
CA LEU A 817 21.54 -6.64 -4.47
C LEU A 817 22.54 -6.87 -3.33
N THR A 818 22.40 -7.99 -2.62
CA THR A 818 23.34 -8.43 -1.58
C THR A 818 24.02 -9.72 -2.03
N ILE A 819 25.35 -9.70 -2.15
CA ILE A 819 26.12 -10.87 -2.56
C ILE A 819 26.45 -11.69 -1.30
N VAL A 820 26.09 -12.97 -1.32
CA VAL A 820 26.17 -13.91 -0.19
C VAL A 820 27.16 -15.01 -0.54
N ARG A 821 28.18 -15.19 0.30
CA ARG A 821 29.19 -16.25 0.16
C ARG A 821 28.85 -17.40 1.10
N GLU A 822 28.90 -18.64 0.63
CA GLU A 822 28.72 -19.82 1.47
C GLU A 822 29.66 -19.79 2.69
N GLY A 823 29.09 -20.00 3.89
CA GLY A 823 29.79 -19.89 5.16
C GLY A 823 29.75 -18.50 5.82
N ASP A 824 29.22 -17.46 5.17
CA ASP A 824 28.98 -16.15 5.80
C ASP A 824 27.74 -16.18 6.70
N SER A 825 27.93 -16.78 7.88
CA SER A 825 26.89 -17.26 8.79
C SER A 825 25.72 -16.33 9.09
N HIS A 826 25.87 -14.99 9.06
CA HIS A 826 24.76 -14.09 9.35
C HIS A 826 23.90 -13.80 8.12
N ILE A 827 24.52 -13.45 6.99
CA ILE A 827 23.81 -13.08 5.78
C ILE A 827 23.32 -14.31 5.00
N GLU A 828 24.06 -15.42 5.07
CA GLU A 828 23.61 -16.72 4.57
C GLU A 828 22.41 -17.26 5.38
N GLN A 829 22.41 -17.12 6.71
CA GLN A 829 21.24 -17.50 7.51
C GLN A 829 20.01 -16.67 7.12
N ARG A 830 20.16 -15.38 6.80
CA ARG A 830 19.08 -14.53 6.26
C ARG A 830 18.63 -14.98 4.86
N PHE A 831 19.54 -15.36 3.97
CA PHE A 831 19.19 -15.96 2.68
C PHE A 831 18.32 -17.22 2.87
N PHE A 832 18.73 -18.13 3.78
CA PHE A 832 17.96 -19.34 4.10
C PHE A 832 16.58 -19.08 4.73
N TRP A 833 16.24 -17.85 5.14
CA TRP A 833 14.85 -17.53 5.53
C TRP A 833 13.89 -17.45 4.33
N HIS A 834 14.43 -17.29 3.12
CA HIS A 834 13.67 -17.28 1.87
C HIS A 834 13.49 -18.68 1.25
N LEU A 835 14.16 -19.71 1.79
CA LEU A 835 13.88 -21.12 1.48
C LEU A 835 12.62 -21.58 2.22
N VAL A 836 11.48 -21.05 1.78
CA VAL A 836 10.20 -21.15 2.50
C VAL A 836 9.57 -22.54 2.48
N GLU A 837 10.12 -23.50 1.75
CA GLU A 837 9.65 -24.89 1.79
C GLU A 837 10.26 -25.67 2.95
N ASP A 838 11.44 -25.27 3.43
CA ASP A 838 12.18 -25.92 4.51
C ASP A 838 11.64 -25.56 5.91
N ARG A 839 12.08 -26.32 6.92
CA ARG A 839 11.75 -26.08 8.33
C ARG A 839 12.47 -24.84 8.87
N ALA A 840 11.80 -23.69 8.83
CA ALA A 840 12.35 -22.43 9.35
C ALA A 840 12.67 -22.48 10.86
N SER A 841 13.72 -21.76 11.26
CA SER A 841 14.41 -21.83 12.56
C SER A 841 13.67 -21.20 13.77
N PHE A 842 12.36 -21.42 13.91
CA PHE A 842 11.59 -21.00 15.09
C PHE A 842 10.50 -22.03 15.44
N PRO A 843 9.93 -22.02 16.67
CA PRO A 843 8.94 -23.02 17.08
C PRO A 843 7.65 -22.98 16.25
N GLY A 844 7.01 -24.15 16.10
CA GLY A 844 5.73 -24.28 15.39
C GLY A 844 5.81 -24.28 13.86
N THR A 845 7.01 -24.34 13.28
CA THR A 845 7.22 -24.42 11.83
C THR A 845 7.11 -25.86 11.31
N PHE A 846 6.89 -25.98 10.00
CA PHE A 846 6.82 -27.22 9.23
C PHE A 846 7.56 -27.03 7.91
N ASN A 847 8.09 -28.10 7.31
CA ASN A 847 8.40 -28.13 5.89
C ASN A 847 7.11 -28.34 5.05
N TYR A 848 7.18 -28.20 3.73
CA TYR A 848 5.97 -28.29 2.88
C TYR A 848 5.25 -29.65 2.98
N ALA A 849 6.00 -30.77 2.99
CA ALA A 849 5.44 -32.11 3.10
C ALA A 849 4.75 -32.36 4.46
N GLU A 850 5.35 -31.93 5.56
CA GLU A 850 4.77 -31.95 6.90
C GLU A 850 3.48 -31.10 6.97
N TYR A 851 3.52 -29.89 6.39
CA TYR A 851 2.37 -28.99 6.35
C TYR A 851 1.22 -29.59 5.55
N MET A 852 1.49 -30.16 4.37
CA MET A 852 0.49 -30.85 3.56
C MET A 852 -0.09 -32.09 4.25
N SER A 853 0.71 -32.83 5.00
CA SER A 853 0.23 -33.95 5.84
C SER A 853 -0.74 -33.47 6.94
N MET A 854 -0.43 -32.34 7.59
CA MET A 854 -1.31 -31.69 8.56
C MET A 854 -2.62 -31.19 7.93
N ILE A 855 -2.55 -30.49 6.78
CA ILE A 855 -3.75 -30.03 6.04
C ILE A 855 -4.65 -31.22 5.65
N ASN A 856 -4.08 -32.31 5.16
CA ASN A 856 -4.84 -33.49 4.73
C ASN A 856 -5.40 -34.33 5.88
N SER A 857 -4.70 -34.44 7.02
CA SER A 857 -5.22 -35.12 8.21
C SER A 857 -6.34 -34.33 8.92
N GLY A 858 -6.39 -33.00 8.70
CA GLY A 858 -7.43 -32.12 9.23
C GLY A 858 -7.40 -31.95 10.76
N GLN A 859 -6.30 -32.34 11.41
CA GLN A 859 -6.02 -32.12 12.83
C GLN A 859 -4.98 -31.00 12.94
N MET A 860 -5.16 -30.08 13.90
CA MET A 860 -4.07 -29.19 14.28
C MET A 860 -3.02 -30.04 15.00
N ALA A 861 -1.80 -30.10 14.46
CA ALA A 861 -0.68 -30.65 15.20
C ALA A 861 -0.47 -29.81 16.47
N GLN A 862 -0.50 -30.45 17.65
CA GLN A 862 0.06 -29.81 18.83
C GLN A 862 1.56 -29.58 18.55
N PRO A 863 2.12 -28.39 18.88
CA PRO A 863 3.55 -28.18 18.75
C PRO A 863 4.29 -29.22 19.60
N PRO A 864 5.36 -29.87 19.09
CA PRO A 864 6.11 -30.83 19.88
C PRO A 864 6.63 -30.14 21.15
N ALA A 865 6.34 -30.73 22.30
CA ALA A 865 6.63 -30.11 23.59
C ALA A 865 8.15 -29.88 23.72
N GLY A 866 8.56 -28.60 23.72
CA GLY A 866 9.96 -28.20 23.85
C GLY A 866 10.53 -28.67 25.19
N GLY A 867 11.37 -29.72 25.14
CA GLY A 867 11.93 -30.37 26.32
C GLY A 867 12.98 -29.52 27.04
N VAL A 868 12.56 -28.51 27.78
CA VAL A 868 13.43 -27.79 28.74
C VAL A 868 13.69 -28.71 29.93
N GLY A 869 14.89 -29.27 30.00
CA GLY A 869 15.27 -30.21 31.07
C GLY A 869 15.46 -29.54 32.43
N GLY A 870 14.82 -30.08 33.47
CA GLY A 870 15.05 -29.66 34.85
C GLY A 870 13.98 -30.17 35.82
N GLY A 871 14.37 -31.05 36.76
CA GLY A 871 13.49 -31.53 37.84
C GLY A 871 13.68 -33.02 38.16
N MET A 872 14.44 -33.31 39.23
CA MET A 872 14.55 -34.67 39.76
C MET A 872 13.26 -35.08 40.49
N GLY A 873 12.75 -36.28 40.22
CA GLY A 873 11.61 -36.88 40.93
C GLY A 873 11.73 -38.40 40.96
N GLY A 874 12.44 -38.93 41.95
CA GLY A 874 12.72 -40.37 42.05
C GLY A 874 11.52 -41.17 42.59
N GLY A 875 11.13 -42.24 41.88
CA GLY A 875 10.20 -43.27 42.35
C GLY A 875 10.79 -44.65 42.10
N MET A 876 10.95 -45.46 43.15
CA MET A 876 11.60 -46.77 43.07
C MET A 876 10.63 -47.89 42.69
N GLY A 877 11.07 -48.76 41.77
CA GLY A 877 10.43 -50.04 41.43
C GLY A 877 11.44 -50.94 40.69
N GLN A 878 11.59 -52.20 41.11
CA GLN A 878 12.70 -53.05 40.64
C GLN A 878 12.48 -53.67 39.25
N PRO A 879 13.55 -53.86 38.45
CA PRO A 879 13.54 -54.70 37.25
C PRO A 879 13.79 -56.19 37.59
N GLY A 880 13.26 -57.08 36.74
CA GLY A 880 13.61 -58.51 36.75
C GLY A 880 14.94 -58.80 36.06
N MET A 881 15.62 -59.89 36.43
CA MET A 881 16.98 -60.21 35.97
C MET A 881 17.05 -60.98 34.64
N GLY A 882 18.09 -60.71 33.87
CA GLY A 882 18.63 -61.55 32.80
C GLY A 882 20.09 -61.17 32.53
N GLY A 883 21.05 -62.03 32.86
CA GLY A 883 22.48 -61.69 32.91
C GLY A 883 23.28 -61.94 31.63
N PRO A 884 24.42 -61.25 31.41
CA PRO A 884 25.29 -61.41 30.24
C PRO A 884 26.52 -62.32 30.49
N PRO A 885 27.14 -62.88 29.43
CA PRO A 885 28.49 -63.44 29.46
C PRO A 885 29.59 -62.39 29.11
N PRO A 886 30.89 -62.64 29.44
CA PRO A 886 31.95 -61.61 29.44
C PRO A 886 33.20 -62.03 28.59
N PRO A 887 34.45 -61.56 28.86
CA PRO A 887 35.02 -60.24 28.56
C PRO A 887 36.39 -60.31 27.80
N MET A 888 37.08 -59.17 27.55
CA MET A 888 38.56 -58.91 27.49
C MET A 888 38.87 -57.58 26.73
N SER A 889 40.01 -56.88 26.82
CA SER A 889 41.02 -56.65 27.89
C SER A 889 42.13 -55.67 27.43
N MET A 890 42.56 -54.69 28.27
CA MET A 890 43.75 -53.78 28.11
C MET A 890 43.76 -52.85 26.85
N GLY A 891 44.55 -51.77 26.70
CA GLY A 891 45.59 -51.04 27.47
C GLY A 891 46.54 -50.36 26.44
N GLY A 892 47.21 -49.21 26.58
CA GLY A 892 47.62 -48.28 27.64
C GLY A 892 48.93 -47.58 27.16
N GLY A 893 49.32 -46.39 27.66
CA GLY A 893 50.61 -45.74 27.31
C GLY A 893 50.57 -44.20 27.16
N ALA A 894 51.72 -43.54 27.35
CA ALA A 894 51.88 -42.07 27.35
C ALA A 894 53.19 -41.61 26.65
N PRO A 895 53.37 -40.31 26.38
CA PRO A 895 54.70 -39.67 26.58
C PRO A 895 54.56 -38.28 27.32
N PRO A 896 55.48 -37.28 27.27
CA PRO A 896 56.29 -36.94 28.45
C PRO A 896 56.28 -35.44 28.90
N GLN A 897 57.25 -35.08 29.75
CA GLN A 897 57.42 -33.84 30.56
C GLN A 897 57.96 -32.62 29.73
N SER A 898 58.21 -31.38 30.21
CA SER A 898 58.56 -30.85 31.56
C SER A 898 58.52 -29.30 31.68
N MET A 899 58.56 -28.76 32.92
CA MET A 899 58.83 -27.34 33.34
C MET A 899 57.73 -26.29 33.05
N GLY A 900 57.50 -25.23 33.87
CA GLY A 900 58.07 -24.81 35.17
C GLY A 900 57.27 -23.64 35.83
N ALA A 901 57.57 -23.31 37.10
CA ALA A 901 56.95 -22.22 37.91
C ALA A 901 57.87 -20.95 37.96
N PRO A 902 57.68 -19.85 38.76
CA PRO A 902 56.74 -19.54 39.88
C PRO A 902 56.24 -18.04 39.86
N PRO A 903 56.12 -17.22 40.96
CA PRO A 903 55.59 -17.36 42.33
C PRO A 903 54.45 -16.33 42.69
N THR A 904 54.08 -16.22 43.98
CA THR A 904 53.02 -15.37 44.60
C THR A 904 53.52 -14.23 45.51
N MET A 905 52.60 -13.35 45.99
CA MET A 905 52.60 -12.41 47.16
C MET A 905 52.45 -10.90 46.81
N GLY A 906 51.78 -10.03 47.60
CA GLY A 906 50.91 -10.26 48.78
C GLY A 906 50.55 -9.00 49.62
N MET A 907 49.55 -9.15 50.52
CA MET A 907 49.20 -8.34 51.73
C MET A 907 48.68 -6.88 51.66
N GLY A 908 47.72 -6.55 52.56
CA GLY A 908 47.36 -5.16 52.99
C GLY A 908 45.89 -4.94 53.40
N ALA A 909 45.58 -4.81 54.72
CA ALA A 909 44.25 -4.53 55.30
C ALA A 909 44.35 -4.30 56.84
N PRO A 910 43.26 -4.02 57.60
CA PRO A 910 41.93 -3.49 57.24
C PRO A 910 41.89 -2.00 57.69
N PRO A 911 41.11 -1.43 58.68
CA PRO A 911 39.89 -1.80 59.43
C PRO A 911 38.63 -1.09 58.82
N THR A 912 37.43 -0.91 59.42
CA THR A 912 36.87 -1.00 60.79
C THR A 912 35.45 -1.63 60.88
N SER A 913 35.02 -1.82 62.13
CA SER A 913 33.72 -2.17 62.73
C SER A 913 32.48 -1.33 62.31
N SER A 914 31.21 -1.74 62.56
CA SER A 914 30.68 -2.73 63.53
C SER A 914 29.26 -3.31 63.22
N GLY A 915 29.03 -4.59 63.57
CA GLY A 915 27.85 -5.01 64.38
C GLY A 915 26.51 -5.42 63.71
N PRO A 916 26.05 -6.69 63.84
CA PRO A 916 24.71 -7.19 63.47
C PRO A 916 23.85 -7.55 64.73
N PRO A 917 22.69 -8.27 64.68
CA PRO A 917 22.64 -9.73 64.40
C PRO A 917 21.38 -10.30 63.67
N MET A 918 21.45 -11.62 63.38
CA MET A 918 20.43 -12.69 63.17
C MET A 918 18.94 -12.38 63.47
N GLY A 919 17.92 -13.07 62.91
CA GLY A 919 17.76 -14.29 62.08
C GLY A 919 16.26 -14.72 62.13
N GLY A 920 15.73 -15.82 61.58
CA GLY A 920 16.21 -16.91 60.73
C GLY A 920 15.12 -18.01 60.60
N GLY A 921 15.03 -18.71 59.45
CA GLY A 921 14.01 -19.75 59.16
C GLY A 921 12.65 -19.20 58.67
N GLY A 922 11.78 -19.97 58.00
CA GLY A 922 11.90 -21.35 57.51
C GLY A 922 10.67 -21.82 56.70
N MET A 923 10.83 -22.92 55.96
CA MET A 923 9.86 -23.82 55.27
C MET A 923 8.37 -23.38 55.09
N GLY A 924 7.84 -23.54 53.86
CA GLY A 924 6.38 -23.56 53.62
C GLY A 924 5.97 -23.86 52.18
N MET A 925 5.54 -25.10 51.89
CA MET A 925 4.76 -25.42 50.69
C MET A 925 3.27 -25.18 50.95
N GLY A 926 2.52 -24.72 49.95
CA GLY A 926 1.06 -24.55 50.05
C GLY A 926 0.40 -24.28 48.70
N GLY A 927 -0.58 -25.11 48.33
CA GLY A 927 -1.38 -24.95 47.11
C GLY A 927 -2.69 -24.15 47.31
N PRO A 928 -3.50 -24.01 46.25
CA PRO A 928 -4.82 -23.34 46.27
C PRO A 928 -5.89 -24.23 46.97
N PRO A 929 -7.09 -23.74 47.39
CA PRO A 929 -8.16 -23.41 46.42
C PRO A 929 -9.29 -22.41 46.82
N THR A 930 -10.08 -22.04 45.81
CA THR A 930 -11.55 -21.74 45.74
C THR A 930 -12.35 -21.10 46.90
N MET A 931 -13.09 -20.03 46.53
CA MET A 931 -14.49 -19.66 46.90
C MET A 931 -14.92 -19.45 48.37
N GLY A 932 -15.62 -18.32 48.64
CA GLY A 932 -16.76 -18.32 49.56
C GLY A 932 -17.08 -17.04 50.37
N MET A 933 -18.19 -16.37 50.03
CA MET A 933 -19.15 -15.65 50.92
C MET A 933 -18.68 -14.59 51.97
N GLY A 934 -19.18 -13.35 51.82
CA GLY A 934 -20.29 -12.88 52.69
C GLY A 934 -20.07 -11.85 53.83
N ALA A 935 -20.41 -10.57 53.56
CA ALA A 935 -20.89 -9.55 54.53
C ALA A 935 -19.86 -9.06 55.61
N PRO A 936 -20.16 -8.05 56.49
CA PRO A 936 -21.37 -7.23 56.69
C PRO A 936 -21.12 -5.68 56.57
N PRO A 937 -21.66 -4.73 57.40
CA PRO A 937 -22.91 -4.01 57.07
C PRO A 937 -22.93 -2.45 57.29
N THR A 938 -24.07 -1.79 56.98
CA THR A 938 -24.78 -0.63 57.63
C THR A 938 -24.04 0.48 58.43
N SER A 939 -24.50 1.73 58.61
CA SER A 939 -25.54 2.65 58.02
C SER A 939 -25.56 4.00 58.81
N SER A 940 -26.32 5.04 58.38
CA SER A 940 -26.69 6.29 59.14
C SER A 940 -25.54 7.26 59.58
N GLY A 941 -25.67 8.59 59.80
CA GLY A 941 -26.80 9.55 59.91
C GLY A 941 -27.20 9.87 61.37
N PRO A 942 -27.83 11.02 61.78
CA PRO A 942 -28.16 12.29 61.10
C PRO A 942 -27.75 13.65 61.84
N PRO A 943 -28.61 14.58 62.37
CA PRO A 943 -28.94 15.93 61.79
C PRO A 943 -28.82 17.21 62.71
N MET A 944 -29.42 18.36 62.26
CA MET A 944 -29.73 19.68 62.92
C MET A 944 -28.68 20.82 62.80
N GLY A 945 -29.01 22.14 62.69
CA GLY A 945 -30.30 22.82 62.38
C GLY A 945 -30.37 24.36 62.71
N GLY A 946 -31.07 25.17 61.88
CA GLY A 946 -31.49 26.59 62.13
C GLY A 946 -30.42 27.70 61.97
N MET A 947 -30.68 28.99 61.68
CA MET A 947 -31.86 29.83 61.31
C MET A 947 -31.36 30.97 60.35
N GLY A 948 -32.12 31.75 59.57
CA GLY A 948 -33.56 31.89 59.27
C GLY A 948 -33.79 32.81 58.02
N GLY A 949 -35.01 32.89 57.47
CA GLY A 949 -35.35 33.57 56.18
C GLY A 949 -35.78 35.06 56.30
N PRO A 950 -36.70 35.61 55.46
CA PRO A 950 -37.58 35.01 54.42
C PRO A 950 -37.59 35.84 53.09
N PRO A 951 -38.70 35.97 52.31
CA PRO A 951 -39.52 35.00 51.54
C PRO A 951 -39.38 35.20 49.99
N THR A 952 -39.32 34.20 49.10
CA THR A 952 -40.34 33.26 48.57
C THR A 952 -41.58 33.84 47.85
N SER A 953 -41.74 33.47 46.56
CA SER A 953 -43.02 33.00 45.91
C SER A 953 -44.16 34.03 45.68
N SER A 954 -45.23 33.85 44.86
CA SER A 954 -45.63 32.86 43.82
C SER A 954 -46.95 33.32 43.14
N GLY A 955 -47.31 32.80 41.95
CA GLY A 955 -48.73 32.66 41.53
C GLY A 955 -49.08 33.02 40.06
N PRO A 956 -49.77 32.12 39.31
CA PRO A 956 -50.46 32.43 38.04
C PRO A 956 -51.96 32.79 38.27
N PRO A 957 -52.74 33.10 37.21
CA PRO A 957 -53.71 32.09 36.70
C PRO A 957 -53.96 32.15 35.16
N MET A 958 -55.08 31.55 34.69
CA MET A 958 -55.38 31.24 33.28
C MET A 958 -56.46 32.14 32.62
N GLY A 959 -56.51 32.11 31.28
CA GLY A 959 -57.70 32.40 30.45
C GLY A 959 -57.73 33.78 29.76
N GLY A 960 -58.31 33.95 28.57
CA GLY A 960 -58.86 32.97 27.61
C GLY A 960 -59.73 33.63 26.51
N MET A 961 -60.08 32.86 25.46
CA MET A 961 -61.11 33.14 24.41
C MET A 961 -60.80 34.31 23.41
N SER A 962 -60.79 34.12 22.07
CA SER A 962 -61.91 33.98 21.08
C SER A 962 -62.51 35.33 20.63
N MET A 963 -62.91 35.66 19.39
CA MET A 963 -62.98 35.00 18.05
C MET A 963 -62.99 36.09 16.92
N SER A 964 -62.85 35.69 15.63
CA SER A 964 -63.43 36.36 14.42
C SER A 964 -62.97 37.80 14.04
N SER A 965 -63.01 38.32 12.80
CA SER A 965 -63.37 37.82 11.45
C SER A 965 -62.71 38.69 10.32
N PRO A 966 -62.86 38.40 9.00
CA PRO A 966 -62.00 38.95 7.92
C PRO A 966 -62.55 40.18 7.11
N PRO A 967 -62.30 40.34 5.79
CA PRO A 967 -61.41 41.34 5.15
C PRO A 967 -62.14 42.55 4.53
N PRO A 968 -61.45 43.42 3.74
CA PRO A 968 -61.90 43.59 2.34
C PRO A 968 -60.81 43.80 1.26
N GLN A 969 -61.28 44.09 0.04
CA GLN A 969 -60.63 43.92 -1.27
C GLN A 969 -59.76 45.09 -1.80
N GLN A 970 -58.98 44.74 -2.83
CA GLN A 970 -58.47 45.52 -3.97
C GLN A 970 -58.92 46.99 -4.16
N GLN A 971 -57.97 47.84 -4.59
CA GLN A 971 -58.24 48.89 -5.56
C GLN A 971 -57.07 49.06 -6.55
N GLN A 972 -57.39 49.31 -7.83
CA GLN A 972 -56.48 49.84 -8.84
C GLN A 972 -56.62 51.39 -8.83
N GLN A 973 -55.84 52.24 -9.50
CA GLN A 973 -54.89 52.08 -10.61
C GLN A 973 -54.03 53.37 -10.69
N HIS A 974 -52.73 53.33 -11.00
CA HIS A 974 -52.10 54.18 -12.04
C HIS A 974 -50.57 54.03 -12.18
N VAL A 975 -50.14 54.17 -13.43
CA VAL A 975 -48.82 53.96 -14.04
C VAL A 975 -47.72 54.95 -13.58
N GLN A 976 -46.50 54.45 -13.36
CA GLN A 976 -45.24 55.09 -13.79
C GLN A 976 -44.13 54.03 -13.97
N GLN A 977 -43.26 54.19 -14.98
CA GLN A 977 -42.13 53.28 -15.29
C GLN A 977 -40.77 54.00 -15.19
N PRO A 978 -39.71 53.35 -14.69
CA PRO A 978 -38.32 53.78 -14.88
C PRO A 978 -37.71 53.28 -16.21
N PRO A 979 -36.64 53.93 -16.73
CA PRO A 979 -36.03 53.64 -18.04
C PRO A 979 -34.98 52.49 -18.04
N PRO A 980 -34.57 52.00 -19.22
CA PRO A 980 -33.65 50.85 -19.36
C PRO A 980 -32.16 51.19 -19.23
N PRO A 981 -31.28 50.21 -18.96
CA PRO A 981 -29.82 50.38 -18.94
C PRO A 981 -29.22 50.52 -20.35
N VAL A 982 -28.11 51.25 -20.44
CA VAL A 982 -27.40 51.59 -21.69
C VAL A 982 -26.43 50.49 -22.11
N GLN A 983 -26.23 50.36 -23.43
CA GLN A 983 -25.38 49.37 -24.09
C GLN A 983 -23.88 49.55 -23.79
N GLN A 984 -23.15 48.43 -23.75
CA GLN A 984 -21.70 48.41 -24.04
C GLN A 984 -21.47 47.68 -25.36
N GLN A 985 -20.49 48.14 -26.14
CA GLN A 985 -20.29 47.73 -27.53
C GLN A 985 -19.48 46.45 -27.66
N GLN A 986 -19.80 45.65 -28.68
CA GLN A 986 -19.04 44.45 -29.04
C GLN A 986 -17.72 44.84 -29.72
N TYR A 987 -16.62 44.22 -29.29
CA TYR A 987 -15.46 44.01 -30.17
C TYR A 987 -15.48 42.56 -30.65
N GLN A 988 -15.53 42.38 -31.97
CA GLN A 988 -15.54 41.07 -32.61
C GLN A 988 -14.11 40.53 -32.76
N GLN A 989 -13.89 39.25 -32.46
CA GLN A 989 -12.65 38.56 -32.81
C GLN A 989 -12.82 37.81 -34.15
N PRO A 990 -11.80 37.80 -35.03
CA PRO A 990 -11.87 37.10 -36.32
C PRO A 990 -11.64 35.58 -36.17
N PRO A 991 -12.13 34.75 -37.11
CA PRO A 991 -11.95 33.30 -37.10
C PRO A 991 -10.54 32.86 -37.58
N PRO A 992 -10.09 31.63 -37.22
CA PRO A 992 -8.80 31.10 -37.65
C PRO A 992 -8.78 30.63 -39.12
N PRO A 993 -7.61 30.66 -39.80
CA PRO A 993 -7.48 30.22 -41.19
C PRO A 993 -7.33 28.70 -41.32
N VAL A 994 -7.81 28.16 -42.45
CA VAL A 994 -7.66 26.75 -42.86
C VAL A 994 -6.41 26.58 -43.71
N GLN A 995 -5.69 25.46 -43.56
CA GLN A 995 -4.59 25.06 -44.47
C GLN A 995 -5.00 23.83 -45.30
N GLN A 996 -4.53 23.79 -46.56
CA GLN A 996 -4.69 22.68 -47.51
C GLN A 996 -3.31 22.16 -47.96
N GLN A 997 -3.26 20.92 -48.43
CA GLN A 997 -2.03 20.22 -48.85
C GLN A 997 -1.68 20.46 -50.33
N ALA A 998 -0.39 20.58 -50.68
CA ALA A 998 0.13 20.30 -52.03
C ALA A 998 1.66 20.09 -52.10
N GLN A 999 2.08 18.86 -52.46
CA GLN A 999 3.10 18.44 -53.47
C GLN A 999 4.51 19.12 -53.60
N GLN A 1000 5.52 18.29 -53.89
CA GLN A 1000 6.91 18.60 -54.35
C GLN A 1000 7.00 18.52 -55.93
N PRO A 1001 8.13 18.72 -56.69
CA PRO A 1001 9.59 18.72 -56.38
C PRO A 1001 10.45 19.84 -57.10
N PRO A 1002 11.66 19.67 -57.72
CA PRO A 1002 13.00 19.84 -57.09
C PRO A 1002 13.99 20.90 -57.74
N PRO A 1003 15.34 20.74 -57.99
CA PRO A 1003 16.39 21.77 -57.68
C PRO A 1003 17.17 22.36 -58.91
N PRO A 1004 18.19 23.27 -58.80
CA PRO A 1004 19.63 22.85 -58.68
C PRO A 1004 20.74 23.88 -58.17
N THR A 1005 21.98 23.36 -57.96
CA THR A 1005 23.36 23.97 -58.15
C THR A 1005 23.91 25.28 -57.49
N SER A 1006 24.92 25.10 -56.61
CA SER A 1006 26.28 25.72 -56.51
C SER A 1006 26.64 27.17 -56.96
N ALA A 1007 27.44 27.92 -56.15
CA ALA A 1007 28.92 28.15 -56.32
C ALA A 1007 29.51 29.44 -55.66
N TYR A 1008 30.81 29.41 -55.29
CA TYR A 1008 31.72 30.51 -54.84
C TYR A 1008 31.36 31.34 -53.57
N GLY A 1009 32.29 31.89 -52.78
CA GLY A 1009 33.77 31.78 -52.77
C GLY A 1009 34.40 32.52 -51.57
N ALA A 1010 35.63 32.15 -51.16
CA ALA A 1010 36.39 32.78 -50.06
C ALA A 1010 37.33 33.90 -50.56
N PRO A 1011 37.94 34.74 -49.69
CA PRO A 1011 39.21 34.40 -48.98
C PRO A 1011 39.21 34.94 -47.51
N GLN A 1012 40.27 34.99 -46.67
CA GLN A 1012 41.75 34.81 -46.75
C GLN A 1012 42.30 33.99 -45.53
N GLN A 1013 43.63 33.83 -45.48
CA GLN A 1013 44.48 33.42 -44.34
C GLN A 1013 45.75 34.36 -44.35
N PRO A 1014 46.75 34.36 -43.42
CA PRO A 1014 47.43 33.16 -42.85
C PRO A 1014 47.98 33.38 -41.38
N PRO A 1015 49.15 32.87 -40.88
CA PRO A 1015 49.25 32.20 -39.55
C PRO A 1015 50.50 32.71 -38.74
N PRO A 1016 51.45 31.90 -38.19
CA PRO A 1016 51.49 30.64 -37.40
C PRO A 1016 52.08 30.96 -35.96
N PRO A 1017 52.89 30.14 -35.21
CA PRO A 1017 53.33 28.73 -35.33
C PRO A 1017 53.42 27.84 -34.06
N THR A 1018 53.58 26.52 -34.31
CA THR A 1018 54.21 25.46 -33.45
C THR A 1018 53.55 25.10 -32.10
N SER A 1019 53.65 23.86 -31.60
CA SER A 1019 54.56 22.73 -31.91
C SER A 1019 53.84 21.40 -32.25
N ALA A 1020 54.60 20.31 -32.46
CA ALA A 1020 54.11 19.00 -32.93
C ALA A 1020 54.98 17.81 -32.41
N TYR A 1021 54.74 16.61 -32.97
CA TYR A 1021 55.36 15.28 -32.72
C TYR A 1021 54.75 14.43 -31.58
N GLY A 1022 54.50 13.12 -31.78
CA GLY A 1022 54.65 12.37 -33.04
C GLY A 1022 54.33 10.85 -33.01
N GLN A 1023 54.55 10.22 -34.17
CA GLN A 1023 54.53 8.80 -34.52
C GLN A 1023 55.39 8.61 -35.80
N PRO A 1024 55.72 7.38 -36.29
CA PRO A 1024 55.76 6.05 -35.66
C PRO A 1024 57.23 5.55 -35.63
N PRO A 1025 57.58 4.24 -35.80
CA PRO A 1025 57.75 3.72 -37.18
C PRO A 1025 57.51 2.20 -37.40
N THR A 1026 57.29 1.78 -38.65
CA THR A 1026 57.80 0.51 -39.22
C THR A 1026 57.55 0.45 -40.74
N GLN A 1027 58.59 0.19 -41.56
CA GLN A 1027 58.41 -0.21 -42.96
C GLN A 1027 59.67 -0.84 -43.59
N ALA A 1028 59.54 -2.05 -44.12
CA ALA A 1028 60.36 -2.69 -45.18
C ALA A 1028 59.80 -4.11 -45.44
N ALA A 1029 59.69 -4.65 -46.66
CA ALA A 1029 59.74 -4.09 -48.01
C ALA A 1029 59.16 -5.10 -49.04
N TYR A 1030 58.93 -4.66 -50.29
CA TYR A 1030 58.57 -5.45 -51.50
C TYR A 1030 57.18 -6.09 -51.60
N GLY A 1031 56.57 -5.99 -52.81
CA GLY A 1031 55.37 -6.75 -53.23
C GLY A 1031 54.29 -5.88 -53.91
N ALA A 1032 53.78 -6.32 -55.08
CA ALA A 1032 52.75 -5.64 -55.87
C ALA A 1032 52.07 -6.63 -56.86
N PRO A 1033 50.92 -6.30 -57.50
CA PRO A 1033 49.82 -5.45 -57.07
C PRO A 1033 48.46 -6.24 -57.01
N PRO A 1034 47.34 -5.97 -57.73
CA PRO A 1034 46.01 -5.93 -57.09
C PRO A 1034 44.95 -6.87 -57.69
N SER A 1035 43.76 -6.95 -57.07
CA SER A 1035 42.43 -6.72 -57.71
C SER A 1035 41.25 -7.30 -56.90
N SER A 1036 40.07 -6.72 -57.08
CA SER A 1036 38.78 -7.12 -56.49
C SER A 1036 38.08 -8.27 -57.22
N MET A 1037 37.34 -9.11 -56.49
CA MET A 1037 36.33 -10.02 -57.07
C MET A 1037 35.06 -9.28 -57.52
N GLN A 1038 34.44 -9.73 -58.62
CA GLN A 1038 32.97 -9.71 -58.82
C GLN A 1038 32.50 -10.85 -59.77
N PRO A 1039 31.20 -11.22 -59.77
CA PRO A 1039 30.65 -12.47 -60.38
C PRO A 1039 29.96 -12.19 -61.76
N PRO A 1040 29.10 -13.06 -62.38
CA PRO A 1040 27.76 -13.43 -61.86
C PRO A 1040 27.42 -14.97 -61.91
N PRO A 1041 26.39 -15.56 -62.60
CA PRO A 1041 25.44 -16.43 -61.86
C PRO A 1041 25.02 -17.75 -62.64
N PRO A 1042 23.78 -18.34 -62.62
CA PRO A 1042 23.63 -19.83 -62.54
C PRO A 1042 22.72 -20.53 -63.59
N THR A 1043 22.66 -21.88 -63.63
CA THR A 1043 21.48 -22.64 -64.18
C THR A 1043 21.39 -24.15 -63.84
N SER A 1044 20.30 -24.52 -63.15
CA SER A 1044 19.35 -25.66 -63.36
C SER A 1044 19.72 -27.18 -63.48
N LEU A 1045 18.77 -28.01 -62.96
CA LEU A 1045 18.32 -29.38 -63.37
C LEU A 1045 19.07 -30.68 -62.93
N GLN A 1046 18.53 -31.41 -61.93
CA GLN A 1046 17.73 -32.66 -62.08
C GLN A 1046 17.28 -33.31 -60.72
N GLN A 1047 16.52 -34.41 -60.77
CA GLN A 1047 15.75 -35.12 -59.70
C GLN A 1047 15.56 -36.61 -60.15
N PRO A 1048 14.86 -37.56 -59.46
CA PRO A 1048 14.31 -37.70 -58.08
C PRO A 1048 14.73 -39.10 -57.48
N PRO A 1049 13.91 -39.93 -56.75
CA PRO A 1049 12.74 -39.75 -55.87
C PRO A 1049 12.79 -40.49 -54.49
N HIS A 1050 11.86 -40.17 -53.57
CA HIS A 1050 10.91 -41.11 -52.92
C HIS A 1050 9.88 -40.35 -52.02
N ASN A 1051 8.77 -41.00 -51.63
CA ASN A 1051 7.50 -40.41 -51.10
C ASN A 1051 6.61 -41.56 -50.53
N PRO A 1052 5.40 -41.41 -49.91
CA PRO A 1052 4.66 -40.28 -49.27
C PRO A 1052 4.22 -40.63 -47.80
N PRO A 1053 3.14 -40.11 -47.13
CA PRO A 1053 2.21 -38.96 -47.31
C PRO A 1053 2.20 -38.01 -46.05
N GLY A 1054 1.24 -37.11 -45.72
CA GLY A 1054 0.06 -36.47 -46.36
C GLY A 1054 -1.05 -36.01 -45.35
N TYR A 1055 -1.88 -35.01 -45.72
CA TYR A 1055 -3.01 -34.36 -44.99
C TYR A 1055 -2.68 -33.54 -43.71
N GLY A 1056 -3.02 -32.24 -43.53
CA GLY A 1056 -3.62 -31.19 -44.40
C GLY A 1056 -5.13 -30.94 -44.20
N GLY A 1057 -5.69 -29.71 -44.13
CA GLY A 1057 -5.13 -28.33 -44.13
C GLY A 1057 -6.21 -27.23 -44.41
N MET A 1058 -6.05 -25.97 -43.96
CA MET A 1058 -6.99 -24.82 -44.19
C MET A 1058 -6.30 -23.42 -44.17
N PRO A 1059 -6.96 -22.31 -44.63
CA PRO A 1059 -6.28 -21.10 -45.15
C PRO A 1059 -6.21 -19.85 -44.21
N PRO A 1060 -5.37 -18.83 -44.54
CA PRO A 1060 -5.22 -17.58 -43.78
C PRO A 1060 -6.11 -16.40 -44.26
N PRO A 1061 -6.33 -15.36 -43.43
CA PRO A 1061 -7.02 -14.11 -43.79
C PRO A 1061 -6.11 -13.07 -44.49
N PRO A 1062 -6.67 -12.04 -45.17
CA PRO A 1062 -5.92 -11.06 -45.94
C PRO A 1062 -5.36 -9.88 -45.10
N MET A 1063 -4.27 -9.28 -45.59
CA MET A 1063 -3.77 -7.97 -45.13
C MET A 1063 -4.38 -6.82 -45.95
N SER A 1064 -4.61 -5.67 -45.32
CA SER A 1064 -4.79 -4.39 -46.04
C SER A 1064 -4.41 -3.17 -45.19
N ASN A 1065 -3.25 -2.60 -45.53
CA ASN A 1065 -2.78 -1.20 -45.40
C ASN A 1065 -2.98 -0.39 -44.10
N GLN A 1066 -1.91 0.34 -43.79
CA GLN A 1066 -1.84 1.44 -42.82
C GLN A 1066 -2.65 2.66 -43.25
N TYR A 1067 -3.16 3.41 -42.28
CA TYR A 1067 -2.93 4.86 -42.16
C TYR A 1067 -2.97 5.29 -40.69
#